data_AF-A0A3R6Z7Y9-F1
#
_entry.id   AF-A0A3R6Z7Y9-F1
#
_cell.length_a   1.000
_cell.length_b   1.000
_cell.length_c   1.000
_cell.angle_alpha   90.00
_cell.angle_beta   90.00
_cell.angle_gamma   90.00
#
_symmetry.space_group_name_H-M   'P 1'
#
loop_
_entity.id
_entity.type
_entity.pdbx_description
1 polymer ?
#
loop_
_entity_poly.entity_id
_entity_poly.type
_entity_poly.pdbx_seq_one_letter_code
_entity_poly.pdbx_strand_id
1 'polypeptide(L)'
;MTGAHAFTATWLNEWIVLGREALPLLIDKPLVQLDSNQVAVEGAFDQSVAMVPSVANFGAELQYTRLNVLDQAIAGLRATSGCDVPWIFTQYCYVDFNQRWELANSASRQARCKASMTANGAVFIESVLRNVDSCELESCWGDAFTSGIASEVQSTTQGQQWLQDTLSPVFVLSIADEIALWRAHNITTFDTQWQNFKRIGLINSYTISNLYGVSYPFNLQYQNTSFRLAKQATFIMYWGLANDFDAAPNRSSSSSPSHPPLLLSGRSLVRSSPLYAFANTSLEAVLQLNGTLPPALSQIHQRFRHVIGPFGSIDMHFIACPKAAKHAVAIIFDMLNRVLGTNHDAKRDFYNITDPSSGITPAPKAWTDVNFVPVGGSPFCAEVPFAGQGSIAMGMVSFPSWEAQCKTFITWTLIAPTRRYLVTSVLLSNLTDVARICAQNVQYQAKCTDFVNETVSFVSTYLVDLVLLDLMEAATTAIRNTRVEMIQFGQTSADDPVELYRYRVLEDPFGGNEFAFFSWMYLIEWTLGLREVVSFQGDVGTMAILTEYTAPLQQQVDGAQTPVNYSIYMRSAVWYITLAMIAVTSLLLLYVFASHGQIEVSNLLELQRVGAIVWVGRPLLFHRHRPAIHGHARAGL
;
A
#
# COMPACT_ATOMS: atom_id res chain seq x y z
N MET A 1 -14.72 -17.35 16.48
CA MET A 1 -13.68 -16.35 16.85
C MET A 1 -12.83 -15.97 15.65
N THR A 2 -12.41 -16.93 14.81
CA THR A 2 -11.75 -16.64 13.53
C THR A 2 -12.59 -15.72 12.62
N GLY A 3 -13.88 -16.02 12.47
CA GLY A 3 -14.82 -15.18 11.72
C GLY A 3 -15.03 -13.76 12.28
N ALA A 4 -15.14 -13.63 13.60
CA ALA A 4 -15.28 -12.33 14.26
C ALA A 4 -14.04 -11.45 14.07
N HIS A 5 -12.84 -12.04 14.22
CA HIS A 5 -11.61 -11.32 13.92
C HIS A 5 -11.52 -10.95 12.43
N ALA A 6 -11.89 -11.86 11.50
CA ALA A 6 -11.90 -11.53 10.08
C ALA A 6 -12.84 -10.38 9.75
N PHE A 7 -14.04 -10.35 10.34
CA PHE A 7 -14.97 -9.23 10.22
C PHE A 7 -14.36 -7.92 10.74
N THR A 8 -13.89 -7.90 12.00
CA THR A 8 -13.31 -6.71 12.63
C THR A 8 -12.07 -6.21 11.88
N ALA A 9 -11.17 -7.12 11.48
CA ALA A 9 -9.95 -6.77 10.77
C ALA A 9 -10.22 -6.25 9.37
N THR A 10 -11.19 -6.83 8.65
CA THR A 10 -11.61 -6.32 7.33
C THR A 10 -12.14 -4.89 7.45
N TRP A 11 -13.02 -4.66 8.44
CA TRP A 11 -13.56 -3.32 8.70
C TRP A 11 -12.46 -2.32 9.08
N LEU A 12 -11.55 -2.69 9.98
CA LEU A 12 -10.43 -1.84 10.40
C LEU A 12 -9.49 -1.52 9.24
N ASN A 13 -9.16 -2.50 8.39
CA ASN A 13 -8.32 -2.25 7.22
C ASN A 13 -8.97 -1.25 6.26
N GLU A 14 -10.26 -1.39 5.94
CA GLU A 14 -11.01 -0.40 5.13
C GLU A 14 -11.00 0.98 5.82
N TRP A 15 -11.21 1.00 7.14
CA TRP A 15 -11.28 2.23 7.93
C TRP A 15 -9.96 3.01 7.96
N ILE A 16 -8.83 2.31 8.14
CA ILE A 16 -7.48 2.88 8.15
C ILE A 16 -7.12 3.45 6.77
N VAL A 17 -7.38 2.68 5.71
CA VAL A 17 -7.03 3.07 4.33
C VAL A 17 -7.82 4.29 3.87
N LEU A 18 -9.11 4.38 4.23
CA LEU A 18 -9.93 5.57 3.98
C LEU A 18 -9.54 6.78 4.85
N GLY A 19 -8.57 6.65 5.75
CA GLY A 19 -8.02 7.75 6.53
C GLY A 19 -8.99 8.32 7.58
N ARG A 20 -9.90 7.48 8.09
CA ARG A 20 -10.97 7.91 9.02
C ARG A 20 -10.47 8.28 10.41
N GLU A 21 -9.21 7.98 10.73
CA GLU A 21 -8.49 8.41 11.94
C GLU A 21 -8.39 9.93 12.07
N ALA A 22 -8.42 10.67 10.95
CA ALA A 22 -8.15 12.11 10.91
C ALA A 22 -9.39 12.98 10.65
N LEU A 23 -10.60 12.41 10.69
CA LEU A 23 -11.84 13.14 10.40
C LEU A 23 -12.31 13.97 11.62
N PRO A 24 -12.54 15.29 11.46
CA PRO A 24 -12.98 16.17 12.55
C PRO A 24 -14.26 15.71 13.28
N LEU A 25 -15.14 14.99 12.60
CA LEU A 25 -16.39 14.46 13.15
C LEU A 25 -16.23 13.34 14.19
N LEU A 26 -15.03 12.78 14.37
CA LEU A 26 -14.73 11.75 15.37
C LEU A 26 -13.68 12.15 16.41
N ILE A 27 -13.07 13.34 16.29
CA ILE A 27 -12.13 13.85 17.31
C ILE A 27 -12.84 14.03 18.67
N ASP A 28 -14.15 14.25 18.66
CA ASP A 28 -14.96 14.41 19.88
C ASP A 28 -15.65 13.12 20.36
N LYS A 29 -15.52 11.99 19.65
CA LYS A 29 -16.04 10.67 20.06
C LYS A 29 -15.11 9.53 19.64
N PRO A 30 -14.04 9.22 20.40
CA PRO A 30 -13.09 8.15 20.08
C PRO A 30 -13.67 6.72 20.27
N LEU A 31 -14.98 6.59 20.45
CA LEU A 31 -15.66 5.33 20.73
C LEU A 31 -16.67 5.04 19.62
N VAL A 32 -16.29 4.15 18.70
CA VAL A 32 -17.22 3.52 17.76
C VAL A 32 -17.83 2.31 18.46
N GLN A 33 -19.15 2.30 18.61
CA GLN A 33 -19.84 1.13 19.11
C GLN A 33 -19.88 0.05 18.01
N LEU A 34 -19.42 -1.17 18.32
CA LEU A 34 -19.29 -2.26 17.35
C LEU A 34 -20.65 -2.80 16.85
N ASP A 35 -21.74 -2.48 17.52
CA ASP A 35 -23.12 -2.79 17.14
C ASP A 35 -23.78 -1.68 16.28
N SER A 36 -23.05 -0.60 16.00
CA SER A 36 -23.52 0.46 15.09
C SER A 36 -23.63 -0.05 13.65
N ASN A 37 -24.65 0.40 12.93
CA ASN A 37 -24.80 0.13 11.49
C ASN A 37 -23.66 0.69 10.61
N GLN A 38 -22.76 1.51 11.18
CA GLN A 38 -21.54 1.96 10.51
C GLN A 38 -20.44 0.88 10.49
N VAL A 39 -20.51 -0.08 11.41
CA VAL A 39 -19.61 -1.24 11.47
C VAL A 39 -20.26 -2.39 10.72
N ALA A 40 -20.22 -2.32 9.40
CA ALA A 40 -20.78 -3.34 8.53
C ALA A 40 -19.81 -3.69 7.40
N VAL A 41 -19.58 -4.99 7.22
CA VAL A 41 -18.75 -5.56 6.16
C VAL A 41 -19.56 -6.64 5.46
N GLU A 42 -19.60 -6.58 4.14
CA GLU A 42 -20.20 -7.64 3.32
C GLU A 42 -19.25 -8.85 3.27
N GLY A 43 -19.77 -10.03 3.61
CA GLY A 43 -18.98 -11.27 3.54
C GLY A 43 -19.58 -12.43 4.33
N ALA A 44 -19.11 -13.63 4.03
CA ALA A 44 -19.43 -14.83 4.79
C ALA A 44 -18.35 -15.05 5.86
N PHE A 45 -18.67 -14.74 7.12
CA PHE A 45 -17.76 -14.86 8.27
C PHE A 45 -17.99 -16.13 9.10
N ASP A 46 -18.85 -17.02 8.63
CA ASP A 46 -19.18 -18.32 9.21
C ASP A 46 -18.36 -19.49 8.61
N GLN A 47 -17.44 -19.19 7.69
CA GLN A 47 -16.60 -20.19 7.03
C GLN A 47 -15.59 -20.85 7.99
N SER A 48 -15.21 -22.10 7.67
CA SER A 48 -14.21 -22.85 8.43
C SER A 48 -12.81 -22.22 8.38
N VAL A 49 -12.50 -21.54 7.27
CA VAL A 49 -11.28 -20.76 7.08
C VAL A 49 -11.68 -19.29 6.95
N ALA A 50 -11.18 -18.46 7.87
CA ALA A 50 -11.41 -17.03 7.85
C ALA A 50 -10.21 -16.32 7.22
N MET A 51 -10.47 -15.41 6.29
CA MET A 51 -9.45 -14.62 5.58
C MET A 51 -9.63 -13.13 5.89
N VAL A 52 -8.51 -12.41 6.00
CA VAL A 52 -8.46 -10.96 6.18
C VAL A 52 -7.89 -10.35 4.89
N PRO A 53 -8.68 -9.59 4.14
CA PRO A 53 -8.19 -8.76 3.05
C PRO A 53 -7.48 -7.51 3.60
N SER A 54 -6.37 -7.14 2.97
CA SER A 54 -5.63 -5.91 3.23
C SER A 54 -5.01 -5.37 1.94
N VAL A 55 -4.65 -4.08 1.92
CA VAL A 55 -3.98 -3.47 0.77
C VAL A 55 -2.57 -4.04 0.64
N ALA A 56 -2.25 -4.63 -0.51
CA ALA A 56 -1.02 -5.41 -0.69
C ALA A 56 0.27 -4.59 -0.55
N ASN A 57 0.22 -3.29 -0.85
CA ASN A 57 1.36 -2.35 -0.77
C ASN A 57 1.19 -1.29 0.33
N PHE A 58 0.38 -1.57 1.36
CA PHE A 58 0.08 -0.57 2.39
C PHE A 58 1.34 -0.08 3.14
N GLY A 59 2.33 -0.94 3.36
CA GLY A 59 3.62 -0.53 3.94
C GLY A 59 4.36 0.53 3.11
N ALA A 60 4.27 0.45 1.79
CA ALA A 60 4.84 1.44 0.89
C ALA A 60 4.01 2.74 0.91
N GLU A 61 2.68 2.66 0.89
CA GLU A 61 1.81 3.84 1.06
C GLU A 61 2.13 4.60 2.36
N LEU A 62 2.30 3.88 3.48
CA LEU A 62 2.69 4.47 4.76
C LEU A 62 4.06 5.14 4.68
N GLN A 63 5.05 4.49 4.05
CA GLN A 63 6.38 5.07 3.83
C GLN A 63 6.32 6.38 3.04
N TYR A 64 5.51 6.45 1.99
CA TYR A 64 5.40 7.63 1.13
C TYR A 64 4.53 8.76 1.70
N THR A 65 3.73 8.50 2.76
CA THR A 65 2.71 9.47 3.21
C THR A 65 2.74 9.82 4.68
N ARG A 66 2.93 8.84 5.57
CA ARG A 66 2.83 9.03 7.03
C ARG A 66 4.17 8.94 7.73
N LEU A 67 5.10 8.16 7.18
CA LEU A 67 6.42 7.88 7.75
C LEU A 67 7.56 8.66 7.07
N ASN A 68 7.22 9.60 6.18
CA ASN A 68 8.14 10.52 5.52
C ASN A 68 8.38 11.82 6.32
N VAL A 69 7.72 11.99 7.47
CA VAL A 69 7.98 13.10 8.41
C VAL A 69 9.30 12.87 9.15
N LEU A 70 9.98 13.95 9.53
CA LEU A 70 11.39 13.88 9.96
C LEU A 70 11.65 12.98 11.16
N ASP A 71 10.77 12.99 12.18
CA ASP A 71 10.92 12.15 13.37
C ASP A 71 10.87 10.65 13.03
N GLN A 72 9.91 10.26 12.21
CA GLN A 72 9.76 8.87 11.76
C GLN A 72 10.87 8.47 10.78
N ALA A 73 11.23 9.37 9.85
CA ALA A 73 12.27 9.13 8.87
C ALA A 73 13.66 8.96 9.52
N ILE A 74 14.03 9.85 10.44
CA ILE A 74 15.30 9.77 11.18
C ILE A 74 15.36 8.50 12.03
N ALA A 75 14.27 8.16 12.73
CA ALA A 75 14.19 6.91 13.48
C ALA A 75 14.32 5.68 12.56
N GLY A 76 13.68 5.71 11.40
CA GLY A 76 13.76 4.64 10.39
C GLY A 76 15.16 4.48 9.78
N LEU A 77 15.86 5.59 9.48
CA LEU A 77 17.24 5.58 9.01
C LEU A 77 18.17 4.94 10.06
N ARG A 78 18.01 5.31 11.34
CA ARG A 78 18.79 4.73 12.46
C ARG A 78 18.52 3.25 12.72
N ALA A 79 17.37 2.76 12.30
CA ALA A 79 17.03 1.35 12.34
C ALA A 79 17.41 0.59 11.06
N THR A 80 17.88 1.28 10.02
CA THR A 80 18.29 0.68 8.74
C THR A 80 19.73 0.20 8.83
N SER A 81 19.99 -1.04 8.38
CA SER A 81 21.36 -1.54 8.29
C SER A 81 22.19 -0.71 7.31
N GLY A 82 23.45 -0.46 7.65
CA GLY A 82 24.41 0.21 6.77
C GLY A 82 24.59 -0.50 5.42
N CYS A 83 24.39 -1.81 5.38
CA CYS A 83 24.46 -2.61 4.14
C CYS A 83 23.26 -2.38 3.20
N ASP A 84 22.12 -1.93 3.73
CA ASP A 84 20.90 -1.67 2.95
C ASP A 84 20.81 -0.23 2.43
N VAL A 85 21.70 0.66 2.87
CA VAL A 85 21.69 2.10 2.54
C VAL A 85 21.60 2.39 1.03
N PRO A 86 22.41 1.77 0.15
CA PRO A 86 22.30 2.05 -1.28
C PRO A 86 20.98 1.58 -1.93
N TRP A 87 20.18 0.77 -1.22
CA TRP A 87 18.85 0.32 -1.63
C TRP A 87 17.71 1.23 -1.11
N ILE A 88 18.02 2.26 -0.34
CA ILE A 88 17.11 3.39 -0.10
C ILE A 88 16.92 4.07 -1.46
N PHE A 89 15.73 3.92 -2.03
CA PHE A 89 15.51 4.23 -3.44
C PHE A 89 15.27 5.72 -3.62
N THR A 90 16.34 6.43 -3.91
CA THR A 90 16.35 7.87 -4.18
C THR A 90 17.45 8.19 -5.19
N GLN A 91 17.22 9.22 -5.98
CA GLN A 91 18.22 9.80 -6.87
C GLN A 91 18.83 11.00 -6.17
N TYR A 92 20.02 10.82 -5.58
CA TYR A 92 20.70 11.87 -4.84
C TYR A 92 21.03 13.07 -5.74
N CYS A 93 20.85 14.27 -5.19
CA CYS A 93 21.17 15.53 -5.85
C CYS A 93 22.39 16.20 -5.22
N TYR A 94 22.64 15.96 -3.93
CA TYR A 94 23.69 16.63 -3.17
C TYR A 94 24.36 15.67 -2.20
N VAL A 95 25.64 15.91 -1.93
CA VAL A 95 26.36 15.22 -0.87
C VAL A 95 25.93 15.78 0.49
N ASP A 96 25.96 17.10 0.65
CA ASP A 96 25.80 17.78 1.94
C ASP A 96 24.61 18.75 1.95
N PHE A 97 24.12 19.08 3.15
CA PHE A 97 23.00 20.02 3.33
C PHE A 97 23.31 21.45 2.87
N ASN A 98 24.59 21.83 2.79
CA ASN A 98 25.00 23.13 2.24
C ASN A 98 25.09 23.12 0.70
N GLN A 99 24.77 22.00 0.04
CA GLN A 99 24.76 21.88 -1.42
C GLN A 99 26.11 22.23 -2.06
N ARG A 100 27.22 21.94 -1.38
CA ARG A 100 28.58 22.23 -1.85
C ARG A 100 29.01 21.27 -2.95
N TRP A 101 28.58 20.01 -2.85
CA TRP A 101 28.88 18.99 -3.84
C TRP A 101 27.58 18.43 -4.43
N GLU A 102 27.50 18.48 -5.75
CA GLU A 102 26.34 18.02 -6.51
C GLU A 102 26.53 16.57 -6.99
N LEU A 103 25.45 15.78 -7.01
CA LEU A 103 25.45 14.34 -7.34
C LEU A 103 24.53 13.95 -8.50
N ALA A 104 23.64 14.82 -8.99
CA ALA A 104 22.70 14.39 -10.02
C ALA A 104 23.43 13.95 -11.30
N ASN A 105 22.92 12.90 -11.94
CA ASN A 105 23.50 12.26 -13.15
C ASN A 105 23.46 13.12 -14.42
N SER A 106 22.74 14.25 -14.43
CA SER A 106 22.66 15.18 -15.56
C SER A 106 22.51 16.63 -15.06
N ALA A 107 22.94 17.59 -15.89
CA ALA A 107 22.81 19.02 -15.56
C ALA A 107 21.33 19.45 -15.45
N SER A 108 20.49 18.94 -16.35
CA SER A 108 19.05 19.18 -16.33
C SER A 108 18.40 18.64 -15.07
N ARG A 109 18.81 17.44 -14.61
CA ARG A 109 18.35 16.88 -13.34
C ARG A 109 18.81 17.71 -12.16
N GLN A 110 20.07 18.13 -12.14
CA GLN A 110 20.59 19.01 -11.08
C GLN A 110 19.79 20.32 -10.98
N ALA A 111 19.44 20.92 -12.13
CA ALA A 111 18.60 22.11 -12.17
C ALA A 111 17.18 21.85 -11.60
N ARG A 112 16.57 20.69 -11.88
CA ARG A 112 15.31 20.30 -11.24
C ARG A 112 15.43 20.12 -9.73
N CYS A 113 16.50 19.46 -9.27
CA CYS A 113 16.76 19.29 -7.84
C CYS A 113 16.76 20.64 -7.11
N LYS A 114 17.49 21.62 -7.67
CA LYS A 114 17.58 22.99 -7.15
C LYS A 114 16.24 23.73 -7.20
N ALA A 115 15.42 23.50 -8.23
CA ALA A 115 14.17 24.21 -8.41
C ALA A 115 13.07 23.77 -7.43
N SER A 116 13.01 22.47 -7.07
CA SER A 116 11.84 21.96 -6.33
C SER A 116 12.08 20.82 -5.34
N MET A 117 13.30 20.30 -5.18
CA MET A 117 13.53 19.08 -4.38
C MET A 117 14.35 19.29 -3.10
N THR A 118 14.89 20.49 -2.86
CA THR A 118 15.78 20.75 -1.71
C THR A 118 15.09 20.68 -0.35
N ALA A 119 13.76 20.70 -0.29
CA ALA A 119 13.01 20.50 0.95
C ALA A 119 12.90 19.01 1.35
N ASN A 120 13.28 18.08 0.47
CA ASN A 120 13.25 16.64 0.69
C ASN A 120 14.64 16.13 1.11
N GLY A 121 14.79 15.65 2.34
CA GLY A 121 16.04 15.10 2.87
C GLY A 121 16.54 13.89 2.09
N ALA A 122 15.67 13.17 1.39
CA ALA A 122 16.07 12.00 0.61
C ALA A 122 16.94 12.34 -0.61
N VAL A 123 17.06 13.61 -1.01
CA VAL A 123 17.99 14.00 -2.10
C VAL A 123 19.41 14.31 -1.61
N PHE A 124 19.64 14.31 -0.29
CA PHE A 124 20.92 14.57 0.35
C PHE A 124 21.49 13.26 0.92
N ILE A 125 22.69 12.87 0.50
CA ILE A 125 23.29 11.65 1.08
C ILE A 125 23.69 11.89 2.56
N GLU A 126 23.98 13.13 2.96
CA GLU A 126 24.21 13.53 4.36
C GLU A 126 23.07 13.10 5.28
N SER A 127 21.79 13.26 4.87
CA SER A 127 20.64 12.80 5.67
C SER A 127 20.77 11.35 6.09
N VAL A 128 21.28 10.51 5.19
CA VAL A 128 21.45 9.08 5.44
C VAL A 128 22.73 8.82 6.24
N LEU A 129 23.87 9.36 5.81
CA LEU A 129 25.17 9.09 6.44
C LEU A 129 25.22 9.49 7.92
N ARG A 130 24.55 10.59 8.31
CA ARG A 130 24.46 11.02 9.72
C ARG A 130 23.63 10.10 10.61
N ASN A 131 22.78 9.26 10.01
CA ASN A 131 21.74 8.53 10.72
C ASN A 131 21.87 7.01 10.57
N VAL A 132 22.95 6.49 10.02
CA VAL A 132 23.19 5.05 9.87
C VAL A 132 24.47 4.65 10.59
N ASP A 133 24.62 3.36 10.89
CA ASP A 133 25.88 2.84 11.43
C ASP A 133 26.99 2.94 10.37
N SER A 134 27.87 3.92 10.54
CA SER A 134 29.01 4.17 9.65
C SER A 134 29.96 2.97 9.53
N CYS A 135 30.16 2.18 10.59
CA CYS A 135 31.02 1.01 10.56
C CYS A 135 30.40 -0.09 9.70
N GLU A 136 29.09 -0.30 9.84
CA GLU A 136 28.37 -1.30 9.05
C GLU A 136 28.31 -0.88 7.57
N LEU A 137 28.06 0.40 7.30
CA LEU A 137 28.12 0.97 5.95
C LEU A 137 29.51 0.80 5.32
N GLU A 138 30.57 1.14 6.05
CA GLU A 138 31.95 1.00 5.59
C GLU A 138 32.30 -0.45 5.29
N SER A 139 31.84 -1.39 6.14
CA SER A 139 32.09 -2.83 5.94
C SER A 139 31.47 -3.38 4.65
N CYS A 140 30.34 -2.85 4.21
CA CYS A 140 29.59 -3.32 3.05
C CYS A 140 29.89 -2.53 1.77
N TRP A 141 30.12 -1.23 1.89
CA TRP A 141 30.15 -0.27 0.77
C TRP A 141 31.29 0.75 0.85
N GLY A 142 32.23 0.63 1.80
CA GLY A 142 33.30 1.60 2.03
C GLY A 142 34.12 1.93 0.78
N ASP A 143 34.54 0.91 0.03
CA ASP A 143 35.29 1.09 -1.23
C ASP A 143 34.49 1.87 -2.28
N ALA A 144 33.22 1.51 -2.46
CA ALA A 144 32.34 2.16 -3.43
C ALA A 144 32.01 3.60 -3.03
N PHE A 145 31.73 3.84 -1.74
CA PHE A 145 31.53 5.18 -1.20
C PHE A 145 32.79 6.04 -1.34
N THR A 146 33.96 5.46 -1.06
CA THR A 146 35.25 6.15 -1.16
C THR A 146 35.57 6.54 -2.60
N SER A 147 35.41 5.60 -3.54
CA SER A 147 35.65 5.86 -4.97
C SER A 147 34.60 6.83 -5.54
N GLY A 148 33.33 6.61 -5.24
CA GLY A 148 32.22 7.35 -5.83
C GLY A 148 32.08 8.76 -5.27
N ILE A 149 32.34 8.96 -3.98
CA ILE A 149 32.00 10.22 -3.28
C ILE A 149 33.18 10.75 -2.47
N ALA A 150 33.67 9.99 -1.49
CA ALA A 150 34.58 10.54 -0.48
C ALA A 150 35.89 11.07 -1.07
N SER A 151 36.45 10.43 -2.10
CA SER A 151 37.72 10.84 -2.72
C SER A 151 37.69 12.24 -3.32
N GLU A 152 36.57 12.64 -3.93
CA GLU A 152 36.40 14.00 -4.43
C GLU A 152 36.17 14.99 -3.28
N VAL A 153 35.30 14.63 -2.33
CA VAL A 153 34.93 15.50 -1.20
C VAL A 153 36.17 15.85 -0.35
N GLN A 154 37.02 14.87 -0.05
CA GLN A 154 38.24 15.05 0.74
C GLN A 154 39.34 15.89 0.05
N SER A 155 39.18 16.26 -1.23
CA SER A 155 40.11 17.15 -1.92
C SER A 155 40.12 18.58 -1.35
N THR A 156 39.10 18.92 -0.56
CA THR A 156 38.96 20.22 0.10
C THR A 156 39.04 20.08 1.63
N THR A 157 39.58 21.09 2.32
CA THR A 157 39.62 21.11 3.79
C THR A 157 38.22 21.03 4.40
N GLN A 158 37.24 21.68 3.78
CA GLN A 158 35.85 21.64 4.23
C GLN A 158 35.24 20.25 4.11
N GLY A 159 35.56 19.50 3.04
CA GLY A 159 35.09 18.14 2.85
C GLY A 159 35.77 17.12 3.77
N GLN A 160 37.05 17.30 4.08
CA GLN A 160 37.73 16.50 5.11
C GLN A 160 37.06 16.63 6.47
N GLN A 161 36.75 17.87 6.88
CA GLN A 161 36.03 18.12 8.12
C GLN A 161 34.61 17.55 8.08
N TRP A 162 33.87 17.76 6.99
CA TRP A 162 32.52 17.22 6.83
C TRP A 162 32.49 15.68 6.91
N LEU A 163 33.45 14.98 6.29
CA LEU A 163 33.56 13.51 6.39
C LEU A 163 33.82 13.07 7.84
N GLN A 164 34.73 13.75 8.55
CA GLN A 164 35.01 13.46 9.96
C GLN A 164 33.79 13.67 10.85
N ASP A 165 33.06 14.77 10.66
CA ASP A 165 31.90 15.12 11.47
C ASP A 165 30.70 14.20 11.18
N THR A 166 30.50 13.83 9.91
CA THR A 166 29.33 13.06 9.44
C THR A 166 29.45 11.56 9.73
N LEU A 167 30.65 10.99 9.58
CA LEU A 167 30.88 9.55 9.76
C LEU A 167 31.38 9.18 11.16
N SER A 168 31.51 10.15 12.07
CA SER A 168 31.99 9.88 13.43
C SER A 168 30.86 9.34 14.32
N PRO A 169 31.05 8.17 14.95
CA PRO A 169 30.06 7.62 15.88
C PRO A 169 29.93 8.45 17.17
N VAL A 170 30.83 9.41 17.41
CA VAL A 170 30.81 10.29 18.60
C VAL A 170 29.78 11.42 18.44
N PHE A 171 29.42 11.78 17.20
CA PHE A 171 28.57 12.94 16.91
C PHE A 171 27.12 12.58 16.53
N VAL A 172 26.59 11.47 17.05
CA VAL A 172 25.19 11.09 16.84
C VAL A 172 24.28 11.99 17.70
N LEU A 173 23.58 12.91 17.05
CA LEU A 173 22.64 13.82 17.69
C LEU A 173 21.41 13.09 18.22
N SER A 174 20.71 13.69 19.19
CA SER A 174 19.35 13.25 19.52
C SER A 174 18.44 13.43 18.30
N ILE A 175 17.32 12.67 18.22
CA ILE A 175 16.37 12.83 17.10
C ILE A 175 15.85 14.27 17.04
N ALA A 176 15.61 14.92 18.18
CA ALA A 176 15.13 16.30 18.22
C ALA A 176 16.15 17.30 17.66
N ASP A 177 17.43 17.13 17.98
CA ASP A 177 18.50 18.00 17.49
C ASP A 177 18.79 17.76 16.00
N GLU A 178 18.71 16.51 15.54
CA GLU A 178 18.84 16.16 14.12
C GLU A 178 17.68 16.78 13.31
N ILE A 179 16.45 16.75 13.83
CA ILE A 179 15.31 17.46 13.22
C ILE A 179 15.58 18.98 13.16
N ALA A 180 16.12 19.57 14.23
CA ALA A 180 16.44 20.99 14.27
C ALA A 180 17.50 21.35 13.22
N LEU A 181 18.52 20.50 13.04
CA LEU A 181 19.53 20.65 11.99
C LEU A 181 18.91 20.60 10.60
N TRP A 182 18.10 19.57 10.30
CA TRP A 182 17.46 19.44 8.98
C TRP A 182 16.56 20.64 8.68
N ARG A 183 15.77 21.11 9.66
CA ARG A 183 14.93 22.30 9.51
C ARG A 183 15.72 23.58 9.33
N ALA A 184 16.91 23.70 9.92
CA ALA A 184 17.79 24.85 9.67
C ALA A 184 18.24 24.93 8.20
N HIS A 185 18.23 23.79 7.49
CA HIS A 185 18.47 23.70 6.04
C HIS A 185 17.18 23.67 5.19
N ASN A 186 16.03 24.04 5.77
CA ASN A 186 14.71 24.00 5.12
C ASN A 186 14.27 22.60 4.65
N ILE A 187 14.82 21.54 5.22
CA ILE A 187 14.40 20.17 4.95
C ILE A 187 13.18 19.86 5.83
N THR A 188 12.10 19.40 5.22
CA THR A 188 10.80 19.20 5.88
C THR A 188 10.27 17.77 5.80
N THR A 189 10.69 17.00 4.78
CA THR A 189 10.23 15.63 4.53
C THR A 189 11.39 14.74 4.10
N PHE A 190 11.18 13.42 4.10
CA PHE A 190 12.09 12.42 3.56
C PHE A 190 11.30 11.49 2.63
N ASP A 191 11.10 11.94 1.39
CA ASP A 191 10.31 11.27 0.37
C ASP A 191 11.19 10.42 -0.55
N THR A 192 11.10 9.10 -0.41
CA THR A 192 11.77 8.15 -1.31
C THR A 192 10.98 7.96 -2.62
N GLN A 193 11.62 7.43 -3.65
CA GLN A 193 10.98 7.20 -4.94
C GLN A 193 10.08 5.96 -4.93
N TRP A 194 9.03 6.01 -5.76
CA TRP A 194 8.18 4.87 -6.06
C TRP A 194 8.96 3.81 -6.85
N GLN A 195 8.74 2.54 -6.55
CA GLN A 195 9.47 1.44 -7.18
C GLN A 195 8.71 0.11 -7.12
N ASN A 196 9.12 -0.86 -7.94
CA ASN A 196 8.54 -2.20 -7.93
C ASN A 196 9.53 -3.37 -7.69
N PHE A 197 10.79 -3.07 -7.35
CA PHE A 197 11.84 -4.05 -7.10
C PHE A 197 11.99 -4.51 -5.65
N LYS A 198 11.33 -3.85 -4.69
CA LYS A 198 11.28 -4.23 -3.28
C LYS A 198 9.85 -4.11 -2.73
N ARG A 199 9.47 -5.08 -1.91
CA ARG A 199 8.27 -5.00 -1.07
C ARG A 199 8.67 -4.40 0.26
N ILE A 200 7.99 -3.32 0.64
CA ILE A 200 8.12 -2.73 1.97
C ILE A 200 7.24 -3.55 2.91
N GLY A 201 7.86 -4.19 3.90
CA GLY A 201 7.15 -4.98 4.90
C GLY A 201 6.28 -4.12 5.82
N LEU A 202 5.27 -4.73 6.42
CA LEU A 202 4.39 -4.10 7.39
C LEU A 202 3.89 -5.13 8.41
N ILE A 203 3.97 -4.77 9.68
CA ILE A 203 3.26 -5.47 10.76
C ILE A 203 2.26 -4.46 11.32
N ASN A 204 0.99 -4.69 11.03
CA ASN A 204 -0.11 -3.86 11.52
C ASN A 204 -1.01 -4.71 12.42
N SER A 205 -1.38 -4.19 13.60
CA SER A 205 -2.18 -4.92 14.58
C SER A 205 -3.10 -3.99 15.36
N TYR A 206 -4.19 -4.54 15.87
CA TYR A 206 -5.06 -3.88 16.83
C TYR A 206 -5.09 -4.68 18.13
N THR A 207 -5.45 -4.02 19.22
CA THR A 207 -5.46 -4.63 20.55
C THR A 207 -6.88 -4.73 21.08
N ILE A 208 -7.24 -5.90 21.62
CA ILE A 208 -8.46 -6.09 22.39
C ILE A 208 -8.08 -6.10 23.87
N SER A 209 -8.61 -5.13 24.62
CA SER A 209 -8.45 -5.08 26.07
C SER A 209 -9.71 -5.61 26.76
N ASN A 210 -9.53 -6.48 27.76
CA ASN A 210 -10.64 -6.93 28.59
C ASN A 210 -10.86 -5.98 29.79
N LEU A 211 -11.94 -6.23 30.56
CA LEU A 211 -12.29 -5.43 31.74
C LEU A 211 -11.20 -5.40 32.83
N TYR A 212 -10.24 -6.33 32.80
CA TYR A 212 -9.13 -6.44 33.74
C TYR A 212 -7.86 -5.71 33.26
N GLY A 213 -7.91 -5.01 32.13
CA GLY A 213 -6.76 -4.31 31.55
C GLY A 213 -5.77 -5.23 30.82
N VAL A 214 -6.07 -6.53 30.67
CA VAL A 214 -5.24 -7.43 29.87
C VAL A 214 -5.53 -7.19 28.39
N SER A 215 -4.46 -6.99 27.64
CA SER A 215 -4.49 -6.59 26.24
C SER A 215 -3.96 -7.72 25.35
N TYR A 216 -4.69 -8.04 24.29
CA TYR A 216 -4.35 -9.10 23.33
C TYR A 216 -4.21 -8.49 21.94
N PRO A 217 -3.01 -8.55 21.32
CA PRO A 217 -2.80 -8.05 19.96
C PRO A 217 -3.33 -9.05 18.93
N PHE A 218 -3.96 -8.53 17.90
CA PHE A 218 -4.47 -9.25 16.73
C PHE A 218 -3.93 -8.59 15.47
N ASN A 219 -3.37 -9.38 14.55
CA ASN A 219 -2.79 -8.83 13.34
C ASN A 219 -3.87 -8.43 12.34
N LEU A 220 -3.76 -7.21 11.81
CA LEU A 220 -4.53 -6.72 10.68
C LEU A 220 -3.87 -7.11 9.35
N GLN A 221 -2.54 -7.01 9.33
CA GLN A 221 -1.71 -7.31 8.17
C GLN A 221 -0.30 -7.69 8.64
N TYR A 222 0.29 -8.68 7.99
CA TYR A 222 1.67 -9.10 8.23
C TYR A 222 2.35 -9.39 6.91
N GLN A 223 3.36 -8.60 6.57
CA GLN A 223 4.18 -8.77 5.37
C GLN A 223 5.65 -8.53 5.69
N ASN A 224 6.51 -9.46 5.26
CA ASN A 224 7.94 -9.29 5.36
C ASN A 224 8.50 -8.46 4.20
N THR A 225 9.53 -7.67 4.49
CA THR A 225 10.34 -6.99 3.48
C THR A 225 11.04 -8.03 2.60
N SER A 226 11.07 -7.79 1.29
CA SER A 226 11.75 -8.68 0.34
C SER A 226 12.10 -7.96 -0.95
N PHE A 227 13.23 -8.35 -1.56
CA PHE A 227 13.57 -7.94 -2.91
C PHE A 227 12.84 -8.79 -3.96
N ARG A 228 12.52 -8.15 -5.09
CA ARG A 228 11.86 -8.71 -6.27
C ARG A 228 12.63 -8.31 -7.54
N LEU A 229 13.96 -8.33 -7.49
CA LEU A 229 14.85 -7.86 -8.57
C LEU A 229 14.55 -8.52 -9.93
N ALA A 230 14.21 -9.82 -9.96
CA ALA A 230 13.84 -10.52 -11.19
C ALA A 230 12.50 -10.05 -11.81
N LYS A 231 11.69 -9.29 -11.07
CA LYS A 231 10.39 -8.75 -11.51
C LYS A 231 10.38 -7.23 -11.65
N GLN A 232 11.51 -6.57 -11.42
CA GLN A 232 11.59 -5.12 -11.49
C GLN A 232 11.37 -4.63 -12.91
N ALA A 233 10.68 -3.50 -13.05
CA ALA A 233 10.51 -2.81 -14.32
C ALA A 233 10.87 -1.31 -14.20
N THR A 234 11.17 -0.83 -12.99
CA THR A 234 11.42 0.59 -12.70
C THR A 234 12.85 1.02 -12.95
N PHE A 235 13.82 0.11 -13.09
CA PHE A 235 15.24 0.47 -13.26
C PHE A 235 15.53 1.25 -14.54
N ILE A 236 14.68 1.15 -15.56
CA ILE A 236 14.81 1.98 -16.76
C ILE A 236 14.62 3.48 -16.45
N MET A 237 13.81 3.82 -15.43
CA MET A 237 13.60 5.21 -15.03
C MET A 237 14.79 5.71 -14.20
N TYR A 238 15.22 4.88 -13.25
CA TYR A 238 16.49 4.97 -12.52
C TYR A 238 16.70 3.69 -11.70
N TRP A 239 17.94 3.22 -11.60
CA TRP A 239 18.27 1.91 -11.01
C TRP A 239 18.67 1.93 -9.53
N GLY A 240 18.83 3.09 -8.88
CA GLY A 240 19.23 3.17 -7.48
C GLY A 240 20.74 3.30 -7.26
N LEU A 241 21.13 3.87 -6.11
CA LEU A 241 22.53 4.09 -5.72
C LEU A 241 23.32 2.77 -5.62
N ALA A 242 22.66 1.68 -5.21
CA ALA A 242 23.30 0.36 -5.18
C ALA A 242 23.93 -0.02 -6.53
N ASN A 243 23.26 0.28 -7.64
CA ASN A 243 23.78 0.00 -8.97
C ASN A 243 24.84 1.03 -9.42
N ASP A 244 24.74 2.28 -8.96
CA ASP A 244 25.82 3.27 -9.15
C ASP A 244 27.11 2.86 -8.41
N PHE A 245 26.97 2.22 -7.24
CA PHE A 245 28.07 1.70 -6.43
C PHE A 245 28.59 0.34 -6.90
N ASP A 246 27.75 -0.56 -7.40
CA ASP A 246 28.20 -1.86 -7.93
C ASP A 246 28.92 -1.70 -9.28
N ALA A 247 28.76 -0.54 -9.93
CA ALA A 247 29.63 -0.11 -11.01
C ALA A 247 31.03 0.32 -10.53
N ALA A 248 31.35 0.32 -9.21
CA ALA A 248 32.65 0.61 -8.61
C ALA A 248 33.54 -0.65 -8.44
N PRO A 249 34.87 -0.53 -8.24
CA PRO A 249 35.84 -1.56 -8.67
C PRO A 249 35.89 -2.91 -7.94
N ASN A 250 35.33 -3.07 -6.74
CA ASN A 250 35.78 -4.13 -5.84
C ASN A 250 34.66 -5.02 -5.26
N ARG A 251 34.00 -5.83 -6.10
CA ARG A 251 33.43 -7.10 -5.63
C ARG A 251 33.88 -8.29 -6.47
N SER A 252 34.99 -8.87 -6.05
CA SER A 252 35.15 -10.32 -6.16
C SER A 252 34.27 -10.97 -5.09
N SER A 253 33.38 -11.89 -5.50
CA SER A 253 32.59 -12.80 -4.65
C SER A 253 31.16 -12.39 -4.22
N SER A 254 30.25 -12.22 -5.18
CA SER A 254 28.92 -12.80 -5.01
C SER A 254 28.38 -13.32 -6.35
N SER A 255 27.75 -14.48 -6.28
CA SER A 255 27.48 -15.41 -7.37
C SER A 255 26.24 -15.04 -8.18
N SER A 256 26.37 -14.09 -9.12
CA SER A 256 25.43 -13.97 -10.25
C SER A 256 26.20 -13.82 -11.57
N PRO A 257 26.16 -14.80 -12.50
CA PRO A 257 27.06 -14.87 -13.64
C PRO A 257 26.61 -14.08 -14.88
N SER A 258 26.10 -12.85 -14.74
CA SER A 258 25.53 -12.13 -15.90
C SER A 258 25.67 -10.60 -15.94
N HIS A 259 26.54 -9.96 -15.16
CA HIS A 259 26.68 -8.49 -15.21
C HIS A 259 27.85 -8.05 -16.13
N PRO A 260 27.58 -7.30 -17.22
CA PRO A 260 28.58 -6.61 -18.04
C PRO A 260 29.49 -5.67 -17.20
N PRO A 261 30.66 -5.25 -17.71
CA PRO A 261 31.69 -4.62 -16.89
C PRO A 261 31.30 -3.23 -16.37
N LEU A 262 31.52 -2.99 -15.06
CA LEU A 262 32.30 -1.91 -14.42
C LEU A 262 32.31 -0.48 -15.06
N LEU A 263 31.26 -0.04 -15.76
CA LEU A 263 31.28 1.20 -16.55
C LEU A 263 31.53 2.49 -15.74
N LEU A 264 31.20 2.51 -14.44
CA LEU A 264 31.46 3.65 -13.54
C LEU A 264 32.64 3.37 -12.59
N SER A 265 33.45 2.36 -12.89
CA SER A 265 34.48 1.90 -11.96
C SER A 265 35.64 2.87 -11.87
N GLY A 266 35.99 3.24 -10.64
CA GLY A 266 36.98 4.28 -10.37
C GLY A 266 36.55 5.68 -10.81
N ARG A 267 35.25 5.88 -11.11
CA ARG A 267 34.66 7.19 -11.39
C ARG A 267 34.02 7.77 -10.14
N SER A 268 33.92 9.09 -10.12
CA SER A 268 33.20 9.82 -9.07
C SER A 268 31.77 10.13 -9.52
N LEU A 269 30.82 10.02 -8.60
CA LEU A 269 29.45 10.50 -8.77
C LEU A 269 29.34 12.01 -8.50
N VAL A 270 30.37 12.63 -7.92
CA VAL A 270 30.40 14.06 -7.62
C VAL A 270 30.70 14.84 -8.90
N ARG A 271 29.80 15.77 -9.27
CA ARG A 271 29.84 16.51 -10.54
C ARG A 271 31.06 17.40 -10.70
N SER A 272 31.64 17.90 -9.60
CA SER A 272 32.85 18.74 -9.63
C SER A 272 34.11 17.95 -9.96
N SER A 273 34.07 16.62 -9.85
CA SER A 273 35.24 15.79 -10.03
C SER A 273 35.71 15.74 -11.48
N PRO A 274 37.03 15.80 -11.76
CA PRO A 274 37.56 15.55 -13.10
C PRO A 274 37.27 14.12 -13.60
N LEU A 275 36.92 13.20 -12.69
CA LEU A 275 36.55 11.82 -13.00
C LEU A 275 35.03 11.57 -12.92
N TYR A 276 34.21 12.63 -13.06
CA TYR A 276 32.76 12.51 -12.99
C TYR A 276 32.21 11.47 -13.98
N ALA A 277 31.42 10.53 -13.46
CA ALA A 277 31.03 9.31 -14.15
C ALA A 277 30.16 9.58 -15.40
N PHE A 278 29.42 10.69 -15.41
CA PHE A 278 28.52 11.09 -16.49
C PHE A 278 29.01 12.31 -17.27
N ALA A 279 30.32 12.61 -17.23
CA ALA A 279 30.89 13.74 -17.96
C ALA A 279 30.80 13.57 -19.49
N ASN A 280 31.07 12.35 -19.98
CA ASN A 280 31.11 12.01 -21.41
C ASN A 280 30.06 10.97 -21.81
N THR A 281 29.16 10.60 -20.91
CA THR A 281 28.09 9.62 -21.15
C THR A 281 26.84 10.02 -20.36
N SER A 282 25.68 9.50 -20.76
CA SER A 282 24.44 9.65 -20.01
C SER A 282 24.14 8.37 -19.24
N LEU A 283 23.36 8.45 -18.16
CA LEU A 283 22.90 7.24 -17.48
C LEU A 283 22.03 6.37 -18.41
N GLU A 284 21.27 6.98 -19.34
CA GLU A 284 20.55 6.26 -20.38
C GLU A 284 21.47 5.35 -21.22
N ALA A 285 22.60 5.88 -21.71
CA ALA A 285 23.57 5.11 -22.47
C ALA A 285 24.21 3.99 -21.62
N VAL A 286 24.46 4.25 -20.34
CA VAL A 286 24.96 3.23 -19.40
C VAL A 286 23.93 2.12 -19.19
N LEU A 287 22.64 2.46 -19.05
CA LEU A 287 21.55 1.48 -18.94
C LEU A 287 21.42 0.62 -20.20
N GLN A 288 21.66 1.18 -21.38
CA GLN A 288 21.68 0.44 -22.65
C GLN A 288 22.86 -0.54 -22.72
N LEU A 289 24.05 -0.09 -22.31
CA LEU A 289 25.25 -0.92 -22.31
C LEU A 289 25.17 -2.07 -21.29
N ASN A 290 24.56 -1.84 -20.12
CA ASN A 290 24.34 -2.88 -19.10
C ASN A 290 23.12 -3.77 -19.41
N GLY A 291 22.36 -3.49 -20.46
CA GLY A 291 21.18 -4.27 -20.86
C GLY A 291 19.95 -4.09 -19.97
N THR A 292 19.94 -3.11 -19.07
CA THR A 292 18.73 -2.72 -18.32
C THR A 292 17.71 -2.06 -19.24
N LEU A 293 18.20 -1.22 -20.16
CA LEU A 293 17.42 -0.64 -21.24
C LEU A 293 17.83 -1.32 -22.55
N PRO A 294 16.91 -1.67 -23.45
CA PRO A 294 17.28 -2.23 -24.75
C PRO A 294 18.13 -1.24 -25.57
N PRO A 295 19.14 -1.72 -26.33
CA PRO A 295 20.01 -0.85 -27.12
C PRO A 295 19.26 -0.09 -28.23
N ALA A 296 18.23 -0.73 -28.81
CA ALA A 296 17.25 -0.07 -29.66
C ALA A 296 15.99 0.16 -28.83
N LEU A 297 15.67 1.43 -28.57
CA LEU A 297 14.44 1.79 -27.89
C LEU A 297 13.25 1.38 -28.74
N SER A 298 12.29 0.73 -28.10
CA SER A 298 10.99 0.45 -28.71
C SER A 298 10.23 1.77 -28.97
N GLN A 299 9.23 1.76 -29.84
CA GLN A 299 8.46 2.97 -30.16
C GLN A 299 7.78 3.56 -28.91
N ILE A 300 7.25 2.75 -28.00
CA ILE A 300 6.71 3.23 -26.71
C ILE A 300 7.78 3.99 -25.92
N HIS A 301 8.96 3.40 -25.75
CA HIS A 301 10.05 4.05 -25.01
C HIS A 301 10.52 5.33 -25.69
N GLN A 302 10.60 5.36 -27.03
CA GLN A 302 10.94 6.58 -27.77
C GLN A 302 9.91 7.70 -27.54
N ARG A 303 8.61 7.37 -27.59
CA ARG A 303 7.53 8.33 -27.34
C ARG A 303 7.53 8.85 -25.91
N PHE A 304 7.67 7.96 -24.93
CA PHE A 304 7.74 8.34 -23.54
C PHE A 304 8.96 9.21 -23.24
N ARG A 305 10.12 8.84 -23.79
CA ARG A 305 11.37 9.62 -23.70
C ARG A 305 11.21 11.04 -24.25
N HIS A 306 10.50 11.19 -25.37
CA HIS A 306 10.25 12.50 -25.97
C HIS A 306 9.36 13.39 -25.10
N VAL A 307 8.36 12.81 -24.42
CA VAL A 307 7.39 13.55 -23.60
C VAL A 307 7.91 13.89 -22.20
N ILE A 308 8.65 12.96 -21.57
CA ILE A 308 9.09 13.08 -20.17
C ILE A 308 10.56 13.45 -20.06
N GLY A 309 11.44 12.78 -20.81
CA GLY A 309 12.87 13.00 -20.77
C GLY A 309 13.68 11.71 -20.92
N PRO A 310 15.02 11.80 -20.87
CA PRO A 310 15.91 10.64 -21.01
C PRO A 310 15.76 9.64 -19.86
N PHE A 311 15.79 8.35 -20.19
CA PHE A 311 15.79 7.27 -19.20
C PHE A 311 17.01 7.35 -18.27
N GLY A 312 16.91 6.77 -17.08
CA GLY A 312 17.89 6.94 -16.00
C GLY A 312 17.78 8.27 -15.24
N SER A 313 17.15 9.31 -15.80
CA SER A 313 17.00 10.62 -15.15
C SER A 313 15.54 10.98 -14.87
N ILE A 314 14.66 9.97 -14.76
CA ILE A 314 13.23 10.15 -14.51
C ILE A 314 12.94 9.80 -13.06
N ASP A 315 12.47 10.77 -12.29
CA ASP A 315 12.07 10.57 -10.90
C ASP A 315 10.63 10.04 -10.84
N MET A 316 10.38 9.05 -9.98
CA MET A 316 9.06 8.49 -9.74
C MET A 316 8.60 8.79 -8.32
N HIS A 317 7.52 9.55 -8.16
CA HIS A 317 6.99 9.94 -6.85
C HIS A 317 5.54 9.51 -6.66
N PHE A 318 5.25 8.87 -5.54
CA PHE A 318 3.90 8.50 -5.16
C PHE A 318 3.04 9.76 -4.90
N ILE A 319 1.83 9.79 -5.44
CA ILE A 319 0.82 10.80 -5.16
C ILE A 319 -0.26 10.18 -4.28
N ALA A 320 -0.40 10.71 -3.06
CA ALA A 320 -1.46 10.30 -2.15
C ALA A 320 -2.84 10.66 -2.71
N CYS A 321 -3.81 9.75 -2.55
CA CYS A 321 -5.20 10.06 -2.87
C CYS A 321 -5.68 11.25 -2.01
N PRO A 322 -6.30 12.28 -2.61
CA PRO A 322 -6.78 13.42 -1.85
C PRO A 322 -7.73 13.05 -0.72
N LYS A 323 -7.53 13.66 0.46
CA LYS A 323 -8.37 13.42 1.65
C LYS A 323 -9.85 13.65 1.38
N ALA A 324 -10.20 14.64 0.55
CA ALA A 324 -11.59 14.92 0.18
C ALA A 324 -12.25 13.76 -0.58
N ALA A 325 -11.51 13.08 -1.47
CA ALA A 325 -12.02 11.92 -2.21
C ALA A 325 -12.19 10.69 -1.29
N LYS A 326 -11.18 10.39 -0.46
CA LYS A 326 -11.28 9.33 0.56
C LYS A 326 -12.46 9.58 1.52
N HIS A 327 -12.65 10.83 1.95
CA HIS A 327 -13.77 11.23 2.81
C HIS A 327 -15.12 11.06 2.11
N ALA A 328 -15.25 11.46 0.85
CA ALA A 328 -16.50 11.31 0.10
C ALA A 328 -16.92 9.84 -0.03
N VAL A 329 -15.98 8.96 -0.40
CA VAL A 329 -16.22 7.50 -0.49
C VAL A 329 -16.59 6.93 0.89
N ALA A 330 -15.88 7.33 1.94
CA ALA A 330 -16.18 6.89 3.31
C ALA A 330 -17.61 7.23 3.75
N ILE A 331 -18.05 8.47 3.53
CA ILE A 331 -19.41 8.91 3.89
C ILE A 331 -20.45 8.14 3.07
N ILE A 332 -20.23 7.93 1.77
CA ILE A 332 -21.13 7.14 0.92
C ILE A 332 -21.25 5.70 1.41
N PHE A 333 -20.14 5.08 1.80
CA PHE A 333 -20.15 3.73 2.35
C PHE A 333 -20.92 3.64 3.67
N ASP A 334 -20.79 4.63 4.56
CA ASP A 334 -21.52 4.69 5.82
C ASP A 334 -23.02 4.86 5.61
N MET A 335 -23.40 5.75 4.68
CA MET A 335 -24.80 5.96 4.34
C MET A 335 -25.43 4.70 3.77
N LEU A 336 -24.74 4.05 2.83
CA LEU A 336 -25.19 2.79 2.25
C LEU A 336 -25.34 1.71 3.32
N ASN A 337 -24.34 1.55 4.21
CA ASN A 337 -24.40 0.60 5.31
C ASN A 337 -25.58 0.87 6.25
N ARG A 338 -25.85 2.15 6.58
CA ARG A 338 -26.98 2.56 7.42
C ARG A 338 -28.32 2.20 6.77
N VAL A 339 -28.49 2.46 5.48
CA VAL A 339 -29.72 2.13 4.74
C VAL A 339 -29.93 0.63 4.68
N LEU A 340 -28.91 -0.15 4.32
CA LEU A 340 -28.99 -1.61 4.23
C LEU A 340 -29.21 -2.28 5.60
N GLY A 341 -28.73 -1.66 6.68
CA GLY A 341 -28.92 -2.14 8.05
C GLY A 341 -30.30 -1.85 8.65
N THR A 342 -31.03 -0.85 8.13
CA THR A 342 -32.31 -0.39 8.70
C THR A 342 -33.53 -0.69 7.83
N ASN A 343 -33.33 -0.87 6.51
CA ASN A 343 -34.41 -1.08 5.55
C ASN A 343 -34.26 -2.42 4.81
N HIS A 344 -35.18 -3.34 5.06
CA HIS A 344 -35.19 -4.67 4.44
C HIS A 344 -35.43 -4.64 2.92
N ASP A 345 -36.29 -3.73 2.43
CA ASP A 345 -36.54 -3.59 0.99
C ASP A 345 -35.30 -3.04 0.29
N ALA A 346 -34.65 -2.03 0.87
CA ALA A 346 -33.40 -1.49 0.34
C ALA A 346 -32.31 -2.58 0.27
N LYS A 347 -32.21 -3.42 1.30
CA LYS A 347 -31.28 -4.56 1.30
C LYS A 347 -31.58 -5.53 0.16
N ARG A 348 -32.83 -5.95 0.00
CA ARG A 348 -33.25 -6.84 -1.09
C ARG A 348 -32.90 -6.24 -2.46
N ASP A 349 -33.29 -4.99 -2.68
CA ASP A 349 -33.16 -4.34 -3.98
C ASP A 349 -31.69 -4.08 -4.32
N PHE A 350 -30.85 -3.74 -3.34
CA PHE A 350 -29.40 -3.64 -3.51
C PHE A 350 -28.77 -4.96 -3.98
N TYR A 351 -29.11 -6.08 -3.35
CA TYR A 351 -28.56 -7.39 -3.75
C TYR A 351 -29.13 -7.90 -5.07
N ASN A 352 -30.29 -7.39 -5.49
CA ASN A 352 -30.88 -7.68 -6.80
C ASN A 352 -30.22 -6.88 -7.95
N ILE A 353 -29.42 -5.84 -7.66
CA ILE A 353 -28.63 -5.17 -8.70
C ILE A 353 -27.73 -6.20 -9.39
N THR A 354 -27.76 -6.20 -10.72
CA THR A 354 -27.01 -7.08 -11.60
C THR A 354 -25.52 -6.98 -11.30
N ASP A 355 -24.87 -8.15 -11.18
CA ASP A 355 -23.45 -8.21 -10.80
C ASP A 355 -22.54 -7.62 -11.90
N PRO A 356 -21.77 -6.55 -11.59
CA PRO A 356 -20.88 -5.91 -12.55
C PRO A 356 -19.54 -6.66 -12.76
N SER A 357 -19.26 -7.72 -11.99
CA SER A 357 -17.96 -8.43 -11.96
C SER A 357 -17.43 -8.86 -13.32
N SER A 358 -18.32 -9.11 -14.27
CA SER A 358 -18.02 -9.60 -15.62
C SER A 358 -18.77 -8.77 -16.66
N GLY A 359 -18.28 -7.58 -16.97
CA GLY A 359 -18.92 -6.76 -18.02
C GLY A 359 -18.55 -5.29 -18.00
N ILE A 360 -17.36 -4.95 -17.51
CA ILE A 360 -16.89 -3.56 -17.48
C ILE A 360 -15.51 -3.53 -18.13
N THR A 361 -15.47 -3.08 -19.38
CA THR A 361 -14.25 -2.83 -20.16
C THR A 361 -14.38 -1.49 -20.87
N PRO A 362 -14.47 -0.38 -20.12
CA PRO A 362 -14.81 0.91 -20.69
C PRO A 362 -13.58 1.57 -21.29
N ALA A 363 -13.78 2.41 -22.30
CA ALA A 363 -12.76 3.31 -22.83
C ALA A 363 -13.34 4.71 -23.03
N PRO A 364 -12.56 5.78 -22.78
CA PRO A 364 -13.02 7.15 -23.01
C PRO A 364 -13.50 7.37 -24.45
N LYS A 365 -14.53 8.21 -24.61
CA LYS A 365 -15.09 8.57 -25.93
C LYS A 365 -14.03 9.11 -26.87
N ALA A 366 -13.15 9.97 -26.34
CA ALA A 366 -12.00 10.52 -27.03
C ALA A 366 -11.12 9.45 -27.73
N TRP A 367 -11.05 8.25 -27.14
CA TRP A 367 -10.24 7.15 -27.67
C TRP A 367 -11.06 6.25 -28.58
N THR A 368 -12.33 5.98 -28.26
CA THR A 368 -13.20 5.17 -29.11
C THR A 368 -13.60 5.88 -30.41
N ASP A 369 -13.65 7.21 -30.43
CA ASP A 369 -13.86 8.00 -31.65
C ASP A 369 -12.67 7.91 -32.62
N VAL A 370 -11.44 7.84 -32.10
CA VAL A 370 -10.23 7.56 -32.91
C VAL A 370 -10.14 6.08 -33.26
N ASN A 371 -10.60 5.22 -32.36
CA ASN A 371 -10.68 3.77 -32.52
C ASN A 371 -9.32 3.11 -32.84
N PHE A 372 -8.23 3.62 -32.26
CA PHE A 372 -6.89 3.07 -32.43
C PHE A 372 -6.76 1.66 -31.83
N VAL A 373 -5.75 0.93 -32.26
CA VAL A 373 -5.35 -0.37 -31.71
C VAL A 373 -4.29 -0.15 -30.64
N PRO A 374 -4.57 -0.39 -29.34
CA PRO A 374 -3.57 -0.29 -28.30
C PRO A 374 -2.49 -1.36 -28.51
N VAL A 375 -1.23 -0.97 -28.29
CA VAL A 375 -0.06 -1.86 -28.34
C VAL A 375 0.71 -1.87 -27.01
N GLY A 376 0.27 -1.10 -26.02
CA GLY A 376 0.81 -1.10 -24.65
C GLY A 376 0.15 -0.04 -23.78
N GLY A 377 0.17 -0.22 -22.46
CA GLY A 377 -0.40 0.73 -21.48
C GLY A 377 0.57 1.19 -20.41
N SER A 378 1.82 0.72 -20.46
CA SER A 378 2.85 1.00 -19.47
C SER A 378 4.13 1.47 -20.17
N PRO A 379 4.77 2.57 -19.73
CA PRO A 379 6.05 3.03 -20.26
C PRO A 379 7.22 2.17 -19.76
N PHE A 380 6.97 1.18 -18.89
CA PHE A 380 7.98 0.22 -18.46
C PHE A 380 8.26 -0.87 -19.50
N CYS A 381 7.38 -1.04 -20.48
CA CYS A 381 7.39 -2.17 -21.38
C CYS A 381 7.43 -1.72 -22.84
N ALA A 382 8.06 -2.54 -23.68
CA ALA A 382 8.00 -2.35 -25.12
C ALA A 382 6.60 -2.64 -25.67
N GLU A 383 6.28 -2.08 -26.84
CA GLU A 383 5.06 -2.39 -27.56
C GLU A 383 4.98 -3.87 -27.94
N VAL A 384 3.75 -4.39 -27.94
CA VAL A 384 3.43 -5.68 -28.54
C VAL A 384 3.18 -5.55 -30.04
N PRO A 385 3.27 -6.63 -30.84
CA PRO A 385 2.97 -6.56 -32.26
C PRO A 385 1.52 -6.12 -32.54
N PHE A 386 1.34 -5.20 -33.50
CA PHE A 386 0.04 -4.69 -33.95
C PHE A 386 -0.91 -5.79 -34.45
N ALA A 387 -0.36 -6.79 -35.15
CA ALA A 387 -1.15 -7.85 -35.77
C ALA A 387 -1.90 -8.69 -34.72
N GLY A 388 -3.20 -8.84 -34.92
CA GLY A 388 -4.07 -9.66 -34.05
C GLY A 388 -4.55 -8.97 -32.79
N GLN A 389 -4.27 -7.67 -32.61
CA GLN A 389 -4.80 -6.89 -31.49
C GLN A 389 -6.21 -6.35 -31.80
N GLY A 390 -7.01 -6.17 -30.75
CA GLY A 390 -8.32 -5.55 -30.81
C GLY A 390 -8.24 -4.03 -30.75
N SER A 391 -9.29 -3.33 -31.19
CA SER A 391 -9.42 -1.89 -31.00
C SER A 391 -9.55 -1.53 -29.50
N ILE A 392 -9.18 -0.30 -29.14
CA ILE A 392 -9.44 0.31 -27.81
C ILE A 392 -10.93 0.28 -27.41
N ALA A 393 -11.86 0.17 -28.35
CA ALA A 393 -13.28 -0.03 -28.07
C ALA A 393 -13.58 -1.38 -27.36
N MET A 394 -12.65 -2.34 -27.41
CA MET A 394 -12.75 -3.57 -26.63
C MET A 394 -12.36 -3.39 -25.16
N GLY A 395 -11.76 -2.25 -24.80
CA GLY A 395 -11.30 -1.93 -23.46
C GLY A 395 -9.90 -1.31 -23.47
N MET A 396 -9.46 -0.81 -22.32
CA MET A 396 -8.09 -0.30 -22.14
C MET A 396 -7.12 -1.43 -21.78
N VAL A 397 -5.87 -1.31 -22.20
CA VAL A 397 -4.80 -2.26 -21.84
C VAL A 397 -4.14 -1.85 -20.54
N SER A 398 -3.46 -2.82 -19.90
CA SER A 398 -3.00 -2.69 -18.53
C SER A 398 -2.02 -1.54 -18.32
N PHE A 399 -2.26 -0.78 -17.26
CA PHE A 399 -1.48 0.39 -16.86
C PHE A 399 -0.12 0.01 -16.23
N PRO A 400 0.76 0.98 -15.89
CA PRO A 400 2.00 0.67 -15.19
C PRO A 400 1.68 -0.04 -13.87
N SER A 401 2.38 -1.15 -13.58
CA SER A 401 2.04 -2.00 -12.44
C SER A 401 3.21 -2.15 -11.46
N TRP A 402 2.88 -2.21 -10.18
CA TRP A 402 3.82 -2.64 -9.14
C TRP A 402 4.07 -4.17 -9.18
N GLU A 403 3.07 -4.96 -9.57
CA GLU A 403 3.17 -6.42 -9.51
C GLU A 403 3.51 -7.06 -10.86
N ALA A 404 2.93 -6.55 -11.95
CA ALA A 404 3.00 -7.19 -13.26
C ALA A 404 4.37 -6.97 -13.95
N GLN A 405 4.87 -8.03 -14.56
CA GLN A 405 6.02 -7.99 -15.46
C GLN A 405 5.57 -7.67 -16.88
N CYS A 406 6.50 -7.16 -17.70
CA CYS A 406 6.25 -6.98 -19.13
C CYS A 406 5.94 -8.31 -19.81
N LYS A 407 4.99 -8.26 -20.74
CA LYS A 407 4.50 -9.41 -21.50
C LYS A 407 4.63 -9.13 -23.00
N THR A 408 4.71 -10.19 -23.80
CA THR A 408 4.76 -10.12 -25.27
C THR A 408 3.36 -10.10 -25.91
N PHE A 409 2.31 -10.04 -25.08
CA PHE A 409 0.91 -9.99 -25.49
C PHE A 409 0.16 -9.00 -24.61
N ILE A 410 -0.95 -8.48 -25.12
CA ILE A 410 -1.78 -7.52 -24.41
C ILE A 410 -2.50 -8.18 -23.24
N THR A 411 -2.49 -7.51 -22.11
CA THR A 411 -3.42 -7.74 -21.02
C THR A 411 -4.34 -6.54 -20.88
N TRP A 412 -5.65 -6.79 -20.82
CA TRP A 412 -6.64 -5.77 -20.53
C TRP A 412 -6.49 -5.29 -19.08
N THR A 413 -6.80 -4.02 -18.84
CA THR A 413 -6.84 -3.48 -17.47
C THR A 413 -7.95 -4.16 -16.68
N LEU A 414 -7.71 -4.39 -15.38
CA LEU A 414 -8.64 -5.08 -14.51
C LEU A 414 -9.31 -4.09 -13.59
N ILE A 415 -10.63 -4.05 -13.55
CA ILE A 415 -11.40 -3.40 -12.47
C ILE A 415 -12.04 -4.52 -11.65
N ALA A 416 -12.11 -4.37 -10.34
CA ALA A 416 -12.85 -5.28 -9.46
C ALA A 416 -14.16 -4.60 -8.98
N PRO A 417 -15.14 -4.37 -9.88
CA PRO A 417 -16.32 -3.61 -9.52
C PRO A 417 -17.19 -4.36 -8.50
N THR A 418 -17.73 -3.62 -7.54
CA THR A 418 -18.72 -4.12 -6.59
C THR A 418 -20.01 -3.31 -6.70
N ARG A 419 -21.12 -3.80 -6.15
CA ARG A 419 -22.37 -3.03 -6.05
C ARG A 419 -22.18 -1.72 -5.28
N ARG A 420 -21.31 -1.70 -4.25
CA ARG A 420 -20.92 -0.48 -3.54
C ARG A 420 -20.23 0.52 -4.48
N TYR A 421 -19.38 0.04 -5.41
CA TYR A 421 -18.73 0.90 -6.40
C TYR A 421 -19.74 1.47 -7.40
N LEU A 422 -20.73 0.69 -7.82
CA LEU A 422 -21.81 1.17 -8.70
C LEU A 422 -22.55 2.35 -8.04
N VAL A 423 -23.09 2.15 -6.83
CA VAL A 423 -23.82 3.18 -6.07
C VAL A 423 -22.97 4.44 -5.88
N THR A 424 -21.70 4.25 -5.48
CA THR A 424 -20.77 5.36 -5.22
C THR A 424 -20.42 6.11 -6.50
N SER A 425 -20.25 5.42 -7.62
CA SER A 425 -19.95 6.03 -8.92
C SER A 425 -21.17 6.76 -9.49
N VAL A 426 -22.39 6.24 -9.32
CA VAL A 426 -23.63 6.95 -9.70
C VAL A 426 -23.75 8.29 -8.97
N LEU A 427 -23.50 8.27 -7.65
CA LEU A 427 -23.52 9.48 -6.84
C LEU A 427 -22.42 10.46 -7.28
N LEU A 428 -21.14 10.06 -7.24
CA LEU A 428 -20.01 10.97 -7.46
C LEU A 428 -19.89 11.48 -8.91
N SER A 429 -20.37 10.73 -9.90
CA SER A 429 -20.41 11.19 -11.29
C SER A 429 -21.55 12.16 -11.59
N ASN A 430 -22.50 12.34 -10.65
CA ASN A 430 -23.77 13.03 -10.87
C ASN A 430 -24.44 12.51 -12.16
N LEU A 431 -24.69 11.21 -12.19
CA LEU A 431 -25.13 10.52 -13.39
C LEU A 431 -26.46 11.06 -13.90
N THR A 432 -26.51 11.50 -15.16
CA THR A 432 -27.71 12.07 -15.80
C THR A 432 -28.22 11.26 -17.00
N ASP A 433 -27.34 10.62 -17.77
CA ASP A 433 -27.70 9.88 -18.99
C ASP A 433 -27.02 8.50 -19.02
N VAL A 434 -27.82 7.45 -18.74
CA VAL A 434 -27.34 6.06 -18.70
C VAL A 434 -26.88 5.58 -20.07
N ALA A 435 -27.56 5.96 -21.15
CA ALA A 435 -27.26 5.48 -22.49
C ALA A 435 -25.89 6.00 -22.97
N ARG A 436 -25.60 7.28 -22.72
CA ARG A 436 -24.30 7.88 -23.09
C ARG A 436 -23.14 7.29 -22.32
N ILE A 437 -23.32 7.00 -21.04
CA ILE A 437 -22.30 6.37 -20.21
C ILE A 437 -22.07 4.95 -20.69
N CYS A 438 -23.12 4.14 -20.84
CA CYS A 438 -22.97 2.76 -21.26
C CYS A 438 -22.46 2.59 -22.69
N ALA A 439 -22.58 3.61 -23.55
CA ALA A 439 -21.90 3.66 -24.84
C ALA A 439 -20.36 3.62 -24.73
N GLN A 440 -19.78 4.00 -23.58
CA GLN A 440 -18.33 3.91 -23.33
C GLN A 440 -17.87 2.49 -22.98
N ASN A 441 -18.80 1.55 -22.76
CA ASN A 441 -18.53 0.15 -22.46
C ASN A 441 -19.02 -0.74 -23.62
N VAL A 442 -18.49 -0.47 -24.82
CA VAL A 442 -19.00 -0.97 -26.11
C VAL A 442 -19.24 -2.47 -26.12
N GLN A 443 -18.31 -3.28 -25.60
CA GLN A 443 -18.42 -4.74 -25.52
C GLN A 443 -19.64 -5.23 -24.73
N TYR A 444 -20.02 -4.49 -23.69
CA TYR A 444 -21.01 -4.91 -22.70
C TYR A 444 -22.09 -3.86 -22.47
N GLN A 445 -22.43 -3.08 -23.51
CA GLN A 445 -23.34 -1.94 -23.40
C GLN A 445 -24.72 -2.32 -22.83
N ALA A 446 -25.29 -3.47 -23.23
CA ALA A 446 -26.57 -3.95 -22.71
C ALA A 446 -26.49 -4.25 -21.20
N LYS A 447 -25.50 -5.05 -20.80
CA LYS A 447 -25.27 -5.39 -19.38
C LYS A 447 -24.99 -4.14 -18.54
N CYS A 448 -24.27 -3.17 -19.09
CA CYS A 448 -24.09 -1.86 -18.47
C CYS A 448 -25.41 -1.15 -18.23
N THR A 449 -26.26 -1.11 -19.25
CA THR A 449 -27.56 -0.45 -19.16
C THR A 449 -28.40 -1.07 -18.05
N ASP A 450 -28.37 -2.40 -17.90
CA ASP A 450 -29.07 -3.12 -16.84
C ASP A 450 -28.58 -2.70 -15.44
N PHE A 451 -27.30 -2.92 -15.12
CA PHE A 451 -26.80 -2.63 -13.77
C PHE A 451 -26.80 -1.14 -13.44
N VAL A 452 -26.60 -0.24 -14.42
CA VAL A 452 -26.64 1.20 -14.17
C VAL A 452 -28.09 1.66 -13.93
N ASN A 453 -29.07 1.22 -14.71
CA ASN A 453 -30.47 1.57 -14.48
C ASN A 453 -30.95 1.08 -13.12
N GLU A 454 -30.64 -0.17 -12.75
CA GLU A 454 -30.98 -0.73 -11.45
C GLU A 454 -30.33 0.05 -10.31
N THR A 455 -29.06 0.45 -10.47
CA THR A 455 -28.35 1.27 -9.49
C THR A 455 -28.94 2.67 -9.36
N VAL A 456 -29.28 3.32 -10.48
CA VAL A 456 -29.94 4.65 -10.48
C VAL A 456 -31.28 4.56 -9.78
N SER A 457 -32.09 3.54 -10.08
CA SER A 457 -33.38 3.29 -9.40
C SER A 457 -33.21 3.08 -7.89
N PHE A 458 -32.17 2.35 -7.48
CA PHE A 458 -31.84 2.16 -6.06
C PHE A 458 -31.48 3.50 -5.38
N VAL A 459 -30.57 4.27 -5.99
CA VAL A 459 -30.14 5.58 -5.48
C VAL A 459 -31.32 6.55 -5.38
N SER A 460 -32.16 6.61 -6.42
CA SER A 460 -33.33 7.49 -6.46
C SER A 460 -34.50 7.04 -5.58
N THR A 461 -34.43 5.86 -4.97
CA THR A 461 -35.48 5.38 -4.05
C THR A 461 -35.03 5.49 -2.60
N TYR A 462 -33.76 5.18 -2.31
CA TYR A 462 -33.29 5.00 -0.95
C TYR A 462 -32.25 6.03 -0.48
N LEU A 463 -31.70 6.86 -1.39
CA LEU A 463 -30.63 7.83 -1.08
C LEU A 463 -30.97 9.28 -1.46
N VAL A 464 -32.25 9.59 -1.74
CA VAL A 464 -32.72 10.89 -2.28
C VAL A 464 -32.57 12.06 -1.30
N ASP A 465 -32.75 11.84 0.00
CA ASP A 465 -32.79 12.91 1.02
C ASP A 465 -31.41 13.44 1.43
N LEU A 466 -30.35 13.03 0.75
CA LEU A 466 -28.96 13.30 1.15
C LEU A 466 -28.33 14.33 0.23
N VAL A 467 -28.29 15.60 0.67
CA VAL A 467 -27.55 16.66 -0.03
C VAL A 467 -26.06 16.40 0.12
N LEU A 468 -25.46 15.78 -0.90
CA LEU A 468 -24.04 15.43 -0.98
C LEU A 468 -23.26 16.32 -1.98
N LEU A 469 -23.91 17.33 -2.54
CA LEU A 469 -23.37 18.14 -3.63
C LEU A 469 -22.01 18.77 -3.27
N ASP A 470 -21.90 19.40 -2.10
CA ASP A 470 -20.65 20.02 -1.64
C ASP A 470 -19.52 18.97 -1.49
N LEU A 471 -19.85 17.78 -1.00
CA LEU A 471 -18.88 16.68 -0.81
C LEU A 471 -18.40 16.14 -2.15
N MET A 472 -19.32 15.95 -3.10
CA MET A 472 -19.03 15.49 -4.45
C MET A 472 -18.19 16.50 -5.24
N GLU A 473 -18.52 17.79 -5.12
CA GLU A 473 -17.78 18.88 -5.76
C GLU A 473 -16.37 19.01 -5.18
N ALA A 474 -16.23 18.96 -3.85
CA ALA A 474 -14.93 18.98 -3.18
C ALA A 474 -14.05 17.79 -3.60
N ALA A 475 -14.63 16.58 -3.66
CA ALA A 475 -13.92 15.39 -4.12
C ALA A 475 -13.48 15.50 -5.58
N THR A 476 -14.39 15.92 -6.48
CA THR A 476 -14.10 16.09 -7.92
C THR A 476 -12.99 17.13 -8.14
N THR A 477 -13.09 18.28 -7.47
CA THR A 477 -12.10 19.36 -7.56
C THR A 477 -10.74 18.90 -7.04
N ALA A 478 -10.72 18.18 -5.92
CA ALA A 478 -9.48 17.66 -5.36
C ALA A 478 -8.79 16.64 -6.30
N ILE A 479 -9.55 15.77 -6.98
CA ILE A 479 -9.02 14.84 -7.98
C ILE A 479 -8.48 15.60 -9.21
N ARG A 480 -9.21 16.58 -9.75
CA ARG A 480 -8.73 17.39 -10.88
C ARG A 480 -7.41 18.10 -10.56
N ASN A 481 -7.26 18.59 -9.33
CA ASN A 481 -6.03 19.25 -8.89
C ASN A 481 -4.79 18.33 -8.86
N THR A 482 -4.95 17.00 -8.74
CA THR A 482 -3.81 16.07 -8.84
C THR A 482 -3.34 15.85 -10.28
N ARG A 483 -4.18 16.21 -11.27
CA ARG A 483 -3.94 16.04 -12.71
C ARG A 483 -3.57 14.59 -13.08
N VAL A 484 -4.21 13.63 -12.41
CA VAL A 484 -4.03 12.21 -12.71
C VAL A 484 -4.56 11.89 -14.10
N GLU A 485 -3.79 11.08 -14.83
CA GLU A 485 -4.04 10.69 -16.20
C GLU A 485 -4.07 9.16 -16.36
N MET A 486 -4.95 8.69 -17.23
CA MET A 486 -4.88 7.36 -17.83
C MET A 486 -4.17 7.49 -19.18
N ILE A 487 -3.31 6.52 -19.49
CA ILE A 487 -2.53 6.53 -20.74
C ILE A 487 -2.66 5.23 -21.50
N GLN A 488 -2.56 5.32 -22.82
CA GLN A 488 -2.45 4.19 -23.74
C GLN A 488 -1.47 4.53 -24.85
N PHE A 489 -0.73 3.54 -25.33
CA PHE A 489 0.07 3.64 -26.53
C PHE A 489 -0.62 2.84 -27.64
N GLY A 490 -0.83 3.45 -28.80
CA GLY A 490 -1.61 2.84 -29.86
C GLY A 490 -1.23 3.28 -31.26
N GLN A 491 -1.74 2.55 -32.24
CA GLN A 491 -1.55 2.80 -33.68
C GLN A 491 -2.91 2.70 -34.39
N THR A 492 -3.13 3.52 -35.41
CA THR A 492 -4.33 3.46 -36.26
C THR A 492 -4.21 2.42 -37.37
N SER A 493 -2.99 2.18 -37.84
CA SER A 493 -2.63 1.16 -38.84
C SER A 493 -1.30 0.51 -38.48
N ALA A 494 -0.99 -0.64 -39.08
CA ALA A 494 0.26 -1.36 -38.84
C ALA A 494 1.51 -0.54 -39.21
N ASP A 495 1.39 0.34 -40.20
CA ASP A 495 2.47 1.20 -40.71
C ASP A 495 2.55 2.56 -39.99
N ASP A 496 1.52 2.91 -39.21
CA ASP A 496 1.50 4.18 -38.49
C ASP A 496 2.41 4.11 -37.26
N PRO A 497 3.08 5.22 -36.88
CA PRO A 497 3.89 5.21 -35.68
C PRO A 497 3.04 5.05 -34.41
N VAL A 498 3.62 4.49 -33.36
CA VAL A 498 2.96 4.46 -32.04
C VAL A 498 2.77 5.89 -31.52
N GLU A 499 1.56 6.20 -31.09
CA GLU A 499 1.19 7.47 -30.45
C GLU A 499 0.83 7.27 -28.97
N LEU A 500 0.96 8.34 -28.17
CA LEU A 500 0.58 8.36 -26.76
C LEU A 500 -0.78 9.06 -26.61
N TYR A 501 -1.80 8.27 -26.28
CA TYR A 501 -3.13 8.76 -25.94
C TYR A 501 -3.22 8.99 -24.43
N ARG A 502 -3.73 10.18 -24.05
CA ARG A 502 -3.84 10.63 -22.66
C ARG A 502 -5.27 11.00 -22.36
N TYR A 503 -5.75 10.67 -21.18
CA TYR A 503 -7.05 11.07 -20.67
C TYR A 503 -6.89 11.59 -19.25
N ARG A 504 -7.16 12.88 -19.04
CA ARG A 504 -7.18 13.49 -17.72
C ARG A 504 -8.45 13.09 -17.00
N VAL A 505 -8.29 12.44 -15.86
CA VAL A 505 -9.40 11.82 -15.15
C VAL A 505 -10.38 12.90 -14.67
N LEU A 506 -11.66 12.74 -14.98
CA LEU A 506 -12.74 13.72 -14.74
C LEU A 506 -12.61 15.06 -15.50
N GLU A 507 -11.73 15.15 -16.49
CA GLU A 507 -11.60 16.30 -17.39
C GLU A 507 -11.80 15.79 -18.83
N ASP A 508 -13.06 15.67 -19.26
CA ASP A 508 -13.35 15.34 -20.65
C ASP A 508 -13.15 16.58 -21.54
N PRO A 509 -12.18 16.58 -22.47
CA PRO A 509 -11.91 17.72 -23.35
C PRO A 509 -13.05 18.03 -24.33
N PHE A 510 -13.96 17.08 -24.56
CA PHE A 510 -15.11 17.23 -25.46
C PHE A 510 -16.38 17.68 -24.72
N GLY A 511 -16.27 17.98 -23.42
CA GLY A 511 -17.33 18.59 -22.61
C GLY A 511 -18.45 17.64 -22.18
N GLY A 512 -18.39 16.38 -22.59
CA GLY A 512 -19.32 15.36 -22.18
C GLY A 512 -18.80 14.60 -20.96
N ASN A 513 -19.57 14.54 -19.88
CA ASN A 513 -19.16 13.84 -18.65
C ASN A 513 -19.32 12.29 -18.80
N GLU A 514 -19.28 11.74 -20.03
CA GLU A 514 -19.73 10.36 -20.31
C GLU A 514 -18.84 9.29 -19.69
N PHE A 515 -17.55 9.58 -19.51
CA PHE A 515 -16.61 8.63 -18.90
C PHE A 515 -16.43 8.83 -17.38
N ALA A 516 -17.12 9.79 -16.77
CA ALA A 516 -16.94 10.09 -15.34
C ALA A 516 -17.40 8.97 -14.42
N PHE A 517 -18.48 8.26 -14.77
CA PHE A 517 -18.93 7.09 -14.03
C PHE A 517 -17.85 6.01 -13.92
N PHE A 518 -17.23 5.65 -15.05
CA PHE A 518 -16.13 4.67 -15.06
C PHE A 518 -14.87 5.23 -14.42
N SER A 519 -14.57 6.52 -14.64
CA SER A 519 -13.46 7.21 -13.94
C SER A 519 -13.58 7.05 -12.42
N TRP A 520 -14.77 7.24 -11.85
CA TRP A 520 -15.00 7.07 -10.42
C TRP A 520 -14.79 5.62 -9.95
N MET A 521 -15.02 4.60 -10.76
CA MET A 521 -14.67 3.21 -10.39
C MET A 521 -13.16 3.05 -10.16
N TYR A 522 -12.34 3.55 -11.09
CA TYR A 522 -10.89 3.55 -10.95
C TYR A 522 -10.43 4.40 -9.75
N LEU A 523 -11.08 5.54 -9.50
CA LEU A 523 -10.76 6.42 -8.38
C LEU A 523 -11.17 5.81 -7.03
N ILE A 524 -12.27 5.07 -6.96
CA ILE A 524 -12.66 4.35 -5.73
C ILE A 524 -11.59 3.31 -5.38
N GLU A 525 -11.07 2.57 -6.36
CA GLU A 525 -9.94 1.66 -6.15
C GLU A 525 -8.69 2.40 -5.64
N TRP A 526 -8.42 3.62 -6.11
CA TRP A 526 -7.35 4.48 -5.57
C TRP A 526 -7.63 4.92 -4.12
N THR A 527 -8.88 5.28 -3.79
CA THR A 527 -9.24 5.64 -2.40
C THR A 527 -9.09 4.46 -1.43
N LEU A 528 -9.24 3.23 -1.94
CA LEU A 528 -9.09 1.98 -1.21
C LEU A 528 -7.68 1.39 -1.31
N GLY A 529 -6.71 2.11 -1.88
CA GLY A 529 -5.31 1.66 -1.99
C GLY A 529 -5.09 0.47 -2.93
N LEU A 530 -6.09 0.08 -3.72
CA LEU A 530 -6.01 -0.99 -4.73
C LEU A 530 -5.38 -0.51 -6.03
N ARG A 531 -5.31 0.81 -6.20
CA ARG A 531 -4.51 1.50 -7.22
C ARG A 531 -3.69 2.59 -6.58
N GLU A 532 -2.63 2.96 -7.25
CA GLU A 532 -1.74 4.04 -6.84
C GLU A 532 -1.65 5.07 -7.98
N VAL A 533 -1.14 6.26 -7.68
CA VAL A 533 -0.82 7.26 -8.69
C VAL A 533 0.65 7.62 -8.55
N VAL A 534 1.37 7.59 -9.67
CA VAL A 534 2.81 7.87 -9.70
C VAL A 534 3.07 9.05 -10.62
N SER A 535 3.75 10.06 -10.10
CA SER A 535 4.29 11.18 -10.85
C SER A 535 5.63 10.78 -11.45
N PHE A 536 5.71 10.77 -12.78
CA PHE A 536 6.93 10.62 -13.56
C PHE A 536 7.43 12.01 -13.91
N GLN A 537 8.62 12.38 -13.43
CA GLN A 537 9.21 13.71 -13.58
C GLN A 537 10.56 13.59 -14.27
N GLY A 538 10.63 14.01 -15.53
CA GLY A 538 11.88 14.00 -16.29
C GLY A 538 12.37 15.40 -16.64
N ASP A 539 13.39 15.45 -17.50
CA ASP A 539 14.01 16.70 -17.96
C ASP A 539 13.08 17.57 -18.82
N VAL A 540 12.07 16.98 -19.47
CA VAL A 540 11.19 17.64 -20.44
C VAL A 540 9.80 17.88 -19.86
N GLY A 541 9.23 16.89 -19.19
CA GLY A 541 7.84 16.92 -18.77
C GLY A 541 7.55 16.08 -17.54
N THR A 542 6.35 16.31 -16.99
CA THR A 542 5.83 15.60 -15.83
C THR A 542 4.45 15.02 -16.15
N MET A 543 4.19 13.81 -15.68
CA MET A 543 2.91 13.14 -15.84
C MET A 543 2.54 12.36 -14.57
N ALA A 544 1.32 12.52 -14.08
CA ALA A 544 0.78 11.70 -12.99
C ALA A 544 -0.06 10.57 -13.59
N ILE A 545 0.40 9.34 -13.49
CA ILE A 545 -0.23 8.18 -14.15
C ILE A 545 -0.87 7.29 -13.09
N LEU A 546 -2.12 6.87 -13.33
CA LEU A 546 -2.79 5.85 -12.54
C LEU A 546 -2.18 4.46 -12.80
N THR A 547 -1.88 3.71 -11.76
CA THR A 547 -1.30 2.37 -11.88
C THR A 547 -2.36 1.28 -12.05
N GLU A 548 -1.91 0.10 -12.45
CA GLU A 548 -2.77 -1.08 -12.58
C GLU A 548 -3.30 -1.56 -11.22
N TYR A 549 -4.51 -2.13 -11.23
CA TYR A 549 -5.13 -2.74 -10.08
C TYR A 549 -4.22 -3.78 -9.45
N THR A 550 -4.02 -3.66 -8.15
CA THR A 550 -3.30 -4.62 -7.33
C THR A 550 -4.30 -5.35 -6.45
N ALA A 551 -4.37 -6.67 -6.61
CA ALA A 551 -5.29 -7.48 -5.84
C ALA A 551 -4.98 -7.37 -4.33
N PRO A 552 -6.01 -7.31 -3.47
CA PRO A 552 -5.82 -7.32 -2.03
C PRO A 552 -5.02 -8.54 -1.57
N LEU A 553 -4.17 -8.34 -0.56
CA LEU A 553 -3.52 -9.44 0.13
C LEU A 553 -4.56 -10.15 1.01
N GLN A 554 -4.75 -11.44 0.77
CA GLN A 554 -5.61 -12.31 1.56
C GLN A 554 -4.76 -13.09 2.57
N GLN A 555 -4.97 -12.87 3.86
CA GLN A 555 -4.25 -13.59 4.92
C GLN A 555 -5.20 -14.43 5.75
N GLN A 556 -4.86 -15.71 5.93
CA GLN A 556 -5.63 -16.58 6.82
C GLN A 556 -5.45 -16.14 8.27
N VAL A 557 -6.55 -16.13 9.02
CA VAL A 557 -6.52 -15.86 10.46
C VAL A 557 -5.72 -16.94 11.17
N ASP A 558 -4.68 -16.52 11.90
CA ASP A 558 -3.88 -17.42 12.72
C ASP A 558 -4.64 -17.80 14.00
N GLY A 559 -5.00 -19.09 14.11
CA GLY A 559 -5.67 -19.63 15.29
C GLY A 559 -4.83 -19.51 16.57
N ALA A 560 -3.50 -19.45 16.47
CA ALA A 560 -2.61 -19.29 17.63
C ALA A 560 -2.74 -17.91 18.30
N GLN A 561 -3.13 -16.89 17.52
CA GLN A 561 -3.38 -15.54 18.05
C GLN A 561 -4.69 -15.46 18.85
N THR A 562 -5.58 -16.44 18.70
CA THR A 562 -6.84 -16.46 19.43
C THR A 562 -6.65 -17.10 20.81
N PRO A 563 -6.88 -16.38 21.94
CA PRO A 563 -6.75 -16.93 23.30
C PRO A 563 -7.85 -17.95 23.65
N VAL A 564 -8.65 -18.37 22.66
CA VAL A 564 -9.77 -19.31 22.81
C VAL A 564 -9.29 -20.68 23.28
N ASN A 565 -8.07 -21.07 22.92
CA ASN A 565 -7.47 -22.30 23.43
C ASN A 565 -7.37 -22.28 24.97
N TYR A 566 -7.08 -21.11 25.56
CA TYR A 566 -7.04 -20.95 27.00
C TYR A 566 -8.44 -21.00 27.63
N SER A 567 -9.43 -20.34 27.03
CA SER A 567 -10.80 -20.34 27.56
C SER A 567 -11.49 -21.70 27.41
N ILE A 568 -11.26 -22.41 26.30
CA ILE A 568 -11.71 -23.81 26.11
C ILE A 568 -11.01 -24.73 27.09
N TYR A 569 -9.69 -24.60 27.27
CA TYR A 569 -8.95 -25.39 28.24
C TYR A 569 -9.49 -25.18 29.67
N MET A 570 -9.71 -23.93 30.07
CA MET A 570 -10.30 -23.59 31.37
C MET A 570 -11.72 -24.13 31.52
N ARG A 571 -12.55 -24.01 30.49
CA ARG A 571 -13.91 -24.56 30.50
C ARG A 571 -13.86 -26.09 30.64
N SER A 572 -13.04 -26.78 29.86
CA SER A 572 -12.87 -28.23 29.92
C SER A 572 -12.33 -28.67 31.28
N ALA A 573 -11.41 -27.91 31.88
CA ALA A 573 -10.94 -28.16 33.24
C ALA A 573 -12.09 -28.03 34.25
N VAL A 574 -12.91 -26.96 34.18
CA VAL A 574 -14.08 -26.81 35.06
C VAL A 574 -15.09 -27.96 34.87
N TRP A 575 -15.36 -28.37 33.64
CA TRP A 575 -16.22 -29.52 33.32
C TRP A 575 -15.69 -30.81 33.93
N TYR A 576 -14.40 -31.12 33.73
CA TYR A 576 -13.75 -32.29 34.30
C TYR A 576 -13.88 -32.31 35.83
N ILE A 577 -13.56 -31.19 36.49
CA ILE A 577 -13.62 -31.11 37.95
C ILE A 577 -15.06 -31.27 38.46
N THR A 578 -16.03 -30.71 37.74
CA THR A 578 -17.45 -30.79 38.10
C THR A 578 -17.94 -32.23 37.98
N LEU A 579 -17.64 -32.90 36.86
CA LEU A 579 -18.00 -34.31 36.64
C LEU A 579 -17.32 -35.25 37.65
N ALA A 580 -16.04 -35.03 37.95
CA ALA A 580 -15.32 -35.81 38.96
C ALA A 580 -15.95 -35.67 40.35
N MET A 581 -16.30 -34.45 40.75
CA MET A 581 -16.97 -34.21 42.04
C MET A 581 -18.37 -34.83 42.09
N ILE A 582 -19.13 -34.77 41.00
CA ILE A 582 -20.44 -35.44 40.89
C ILE A 582 -20.28 -36.96 41.03
N ALA A 583 -19.29 -37.55 40.37
CA ALA A 583 -19.01 -38.99 40.46
C ALA A 583 -18.63 -39.42 41.88
N VAL A 584 -17.71 -38.72 42.54
CA VAL A 584 -17.31 -39.01 43.93
C VAL A 584 -18.49 -38.83 44.89
N THR A 585 -19.29 -37.78 44.71
CA THR A 585 -20.50 -37.54 45.53
C THR A 585 -21.52 -38.68 45.34
N SER A 586 -21.70 -39.15 44.10
CA SER A 586 -22.63 -40.24 43.78
C SER A 586 -22.16 -41.57 44.40
N LEU A 587 -20.86 -41.88 44.35
CA LEU A 587 -20.28 -43.06 45.00
C LEU A 587 -20.44 -43.01 46.52
N LEU A 588 -20.22 -41.84 47.14
CA LEU A 588 -20.46 -41.66 48.56
C LEU A 588 -21.93 -41.88 48.92
N LEU A 589 -22.87 -41.31 48.16
CA LEU A 589 -24.30 -41.53 48.39
C LEU A 589 -24.66 -43.02 48.30
N LEU A 590 -24.17 -43.74 47.29
CA LEU A 590 -24.34 -45.19 47.17
C LEU A 590 -23.77 -45.93 48.38
N TYR A 591 -22.61 -45.53 48.88
CA TYR A 591 -22.01 -46.09 50.10
C TYR A 591 -22.87 -45.84 51.33
N VAL A 592 -23.41 -44.63 51.52
CA VAL A 592 -24.33 -44.29 52.62
C VAL A 592 -25.58 -45.17 52.58
N PHE A 593 -26.14 -45.38 51.39
CA PHE A 593 -27.29 -46.27 51.21
C PHE A 593 -26.94 -47.73 51.54
N ALA A 594 -25.81 -48.22 51.05
CA ALA A 594 -25.33 -49.57 51.33
C ALA A 594 -25.01 -49.80 52.82
N SER A 595 -24.56 -48.76 53.53
CA SER A 595 -24.27 -48.81 54.97
C SER A 595 -25.50 -48.47 55.84
N HIS A 596 -26.70 -48.41 55.28
CA HIS A 596 -27.94 -48.08 55.98
C HIS A 596 -27.88 -46.77 56.81
N GLY A 597 -27.09 -45.79 56.37
CA GLY A 597 -26.94 -44.51 57.06
C GLY A 597 -26.05 -44.54 58.32
N GLN A 598 -25.37 -45.65 58.62
CA GLN A 598 -24.42 -45.75 59.74
C GLN A 598 -23.06 -45.12 59.39
N ILE A 599 -23.06 -43.81 59.18
CA ILE A 599 -21.85 -43.04 58.88
C ILE A 599 -21.74 -41.81 59.77
N GLU A 600 -20.50 -41.45 60.06
CA GLU A 600 -20.17 -40.21 60.78
C GLU A 600 -20.34 -39.02 59.82
N VAL A 601 -21.37 -38.19 60.04
CA VAL A 601 -21.79 -37.09 59.14
C VAL A 601 -20.69 -36.04 58.96
N SER A 602 -19.80 -35.87 59.96
CA SER A 602 -18.68 -34.94 59.87
C SER A 602 -17.71 -35.29 58.73
N ASN A 603 -17.59 -36.57 58.35
CA ASN A 603 -16.77 -37.01 57.21
C ASN A 603 -17.33 -36.56 55.84
N LEU A 604 -18.64 -36.26 55.75
CA LEU A 604 -19.23 -35.74 54.51
C LEU A 604 -18.78 -34.30 54.22
N LEU A 605 -18.45 -33.52 55.26
CA LEU A 605 -17.96 -32.15 55.11
C LEU A 605 -16.51 -32.09 54.59
N GLU A 606 -15.74 -33.18 54.76
CA GLU A 606 -14.36 -33.31 54.27
C GLU A 606 -14.30 -33.65 52.77
N LEU A 607 -15.42 -33.95 52.12
CA LEU A 607 -15.48 -34.27 50.69
C LEU A 607 -14.86 -33.17 49.82
N GLN A 608 -15.13 -31.90 50.14
CA GLN A 608 -14.62 -30.76 49.39
C GLN A 608 -13.13 -30.51 49.66
N ARG A 609 -12.60 -30.91 50.82
CA ARG A 609 -11.21 -30.67 51.23
C ARG A 609 -10.29 -31.83 50.86
N VAL A 610 -10.71 -33.06 51.08
CA VAL A 610 -9.92 -34.26 50.86
C VAL A 610 -10.27 -34.92 49.52
N GLY A 611 -11.57 -35.11 49.25
CA GLY A 611 -12.03 -35.76 48.02
C GLY A 611 -11.62 -34.97 46.77
N ALA A 612 -11.80 -33.66 46.78
CA ALA A 612 -11.36 -32.81 45.69
C ALA A 612 -9.82 -32.88 45.49
N ILE A 613 -9.02 -32.78 46.56
CA ILE A 613 -7.54 -32.75 46.44
C ILE A 613 -6.98 -34.09 45.94
N VAL A 614 -7.55 -35.21 46.37
CA VAL A 614 -7.07 -36.56 46.04
C VAL A 614 -7.48 -36.96 44.62
N TRP A 615 -8.72 -36.70 44.22
CA TRP A 615 -9.27 -37.19 42.94
C TRP A 615 -9.10 -36.20 41.78
N VAL A 616 -8.94 -34.91 42.07
CA VAL A 616 -8.76 -33.85 41.06
C VAL A 616 -7.31 -33.38 40.99
N GLY A 617 -6.59 -33.38 42.12
CA GLY A 617 -5.22 -32.89 42.23
C GLY A 617 -5.14 -31.39 42.51
N ARG A 618 -4.11 -30.98 43.28
CA ARG A 618 -3.87 -29.59 43.72
C ARG A 618 -3.76 -28.56 42.58
N PRO A 619 -3.07 -28.84 41.45
CA PRO A 619 -2.92 -27.85 40.37
C PRO A 619 -4.25 -27.50 39.67
N LEU A 620 -5.13 -28.48 39.46
CA LEU A 620 -6.42 -28.30 38.80
C LEU A 620 -7.43 -27.57 39.70
N LEU A 621 -7.36 -27.77 41.02
CA LEU A 621 -8.17 -27.00 41.98
C LEU A 621 -7.75 -25.53 42.05
N PHE A 622 -6.45 -25.24 41.99
CA PHE A 622 -5.96 -23.86 41.89
C PHE A 622 -6.44 -23.19 40.59
N HIS A 623 -6.49 -23.92 39.48
CA HIS A 623 -7.09 -23.44 38.22
C HIS A 623 -8.61 -23.26 38.31
N ARG A 624 -9.37 -24.10 39.03
CA ARG A 624 -10.82 -23.92 39.23
C ARG A 624 -11.20 -22.61 39.92
N HIS A 625 -10.34 -22.10 40.80
CA HIS A 625 -10.60 -20.84 41.51
C HIS A 625 -10.28 -19.60 40.67
N ARG A 626 -9.54 -19.71 39.56
CA ARG A 626 -9.25 -18.57 38.67
C ARG A 626 -10.47 -18.07 37.89
N PRO A 627 -11.36 -18.92 37.34
CA PRO A 627 -12.63 -18.49 36.79
C PRO A 627 -13.53 -17.75 37.78
N ALA A 628 -13.50 -18.07 39.08
CA ALA A 628 -14.28 -17.33 40.09
C ALA A 628 -13.72 -15.91 40.34
N ILE A 629 -12.43 -15.70 40.07
CA ILE A 629 -11.77 -14.38 40.05
C ILE A 629 -11.96 -13.68 38.68
N HIS A 630 -12.28 -14.42 37.62
CA HIS A 630 -12.48 -13.93 36.24
C HIS A 630 -13.95 -13.92 35.75
N GLY A 631 -14.93 -14.36 36.56
CA GLY A 631 -16.26 -14.78 36.08
C GLY A 631 -17.46 -14.24 36.88
N HIS A 632 -17.25 -13.40 37.89
CA HIS A 632 -18.35 -12.61 38.47
C HIS A 632 -18.55 -11.31 37.68
N ALA A 633 -18.87 -11.44 36.39
CA ALA A 633 -19.52 -10.37 35.64
C ALA A 633 -21.03 -10.54 35.83
N ARG A 634 -21.61 -9.76 36.75
CA ARG A 634 -23.03 -9.43 36.65
C ARG A 634 -23.20 -8.69 35.33
N ALA A 635 -24.04 -9.24 34.45
CA ALA A 635 -24.60 -8.51 33.34
C ALA A 635 -25.31 -7.27 33.89
N GLY A 636 -24.74 -6.11 33.64
CA GLY A 636 -25.43 -4.83 33.63
C GLY A 636 -25.43 -4.38 32.18
N LEU A 637 -26.61 -4.43 31.56
CA LEU A 637 -26.93 -3.79 30.28
C LEU A 637 -26.70 -2.27 30.36
#